data_AF-A0A6G7ZD43-F1
#
_entry.id   AF-A0A6G7ZD43-F1
#
_cell.length_a   1.000
_cell.length_b   1.000
_cell.length_c   1.000
_cell.angle_alpha   90.00
_cell.angle_beta   90.00
_cell.angle_gamma   90.00
#
_symmetry.space_group_name_H-M   'P 1'
#
loop_
_entity.id
_entity.type
_entity.pdbx_description
1 polymer ?
#
loop_
_entity_poly.entity_id
_entity_poly.type
_entity_poly.pdbx_seq_one_letter_code
_entity_poly.pdbx_strand_id
1 'polypeptide(L)'
;MKRQKKLVQVLLVLLMITTVFMSNLNLGFANDDTRAINNRGDILISEKFSNNVQFEVAAVVRRADTKEKVSEGVALRGLYYDQEVGGTVIKEEVYTTGPADTTYNFKQKMSNLSNGAKRVDVVLDESLDYSVERGSASYSPVSPKTMRYDAAGGMFSSGYEFNSIRQYYGEPITLYDDYEIPTRDGGTFLYWLTNDGIVWNELDNLAEGNAPFTAKWEMETYTISFEANGGTPVNSQNNVEHGSLLVAPEPPTKVGHTFSGWYHDEALTQPWKFDTDKVSGAMTLYAKWTPEVYTVRFVSNGGTTVQPINNAPYGQLLVEPDEPFRDGFGFGAWYKDTQLTEIWDFDKDIVTESITLYASWNESIYTVEFESNGGTPIAEIPGVHHGTTIQAPTPPTRPGYTFKNWYSDVTLKTKWDFKKHTVTNDMTLYAAWNEVKYTVTFETDGGTPVAPIKNVKYDQTIKEPAAPSREGYGFDGWFHDATFTQKWNFTKDTVTEDTVLHALWDYQRYNVMFESHGGSSVATLEDINHGEQVPQPDDPTREGYQFDGWYLDETLTQKWDFNAQVVTKDTTLHAKWLLNSYDIHFDSNGGTTIPSIVANHGMPIPKPIDPIRVGYIFDGWYQNKDLTTRWNFDQDYPISEMTLYAKWNVKTYPVTFETHGGSVVANTTVSHGEKVSQPNDPTRDGYRFVGWYEDEDLVVLWDFEMNPVNEALTLHAKWVLADSESGSTDGDVAVHFDSNGGSAVPTQTGLKKNTRIPQPNDPQRDGYTFEGWYTDTTLTRPWNFDVDTVHQTMTLYAKWRAVDKVSDATAPQPTLPAAGVHPTYQFVAGLVLVVVGITLLQEARKRRNVNR
;
A
#
# COMPACT_ATOMS: atom_id res chain seq x y z
N MET A 1 25.05 5.14 2.23
CA MET A 1 24.89 6.58 2.59
C MET A 1 23.51 6.71 3.24
N LYS A 2 23.30 7.19 4.48
CA LYS A 2 23.66 8.46 5.15
C LYS A 2 23.02 9.72 4.53
N ARG A 3 21.75 9.99 4.86
CA ARG A 3 21.04 11.29 5.02
C ARG A 3 19.53 10.99 5.18
N GLN A 4 18.73 11.58 6.07
CA GLN A 4 19.02 12.26 7.36
C GLN A 4 18.03 11.75 8.42
N LYS A 5 18.40 11.82 9.70
CA LYS A 5 17.50 11.65 10.84
C LYS A 5 17.94 12.63 11.94
N LYS A 6 16.96 13.16 12.69
CA LYS A 6 17.11 14.13 13.80
C LYS A 6 17.64 15.54 13.42
N LEU A 7 16.75 16.52 13.54
CA LEU A 7 17.06 17.77 14.25
C LEU A 7 15.97 17.93 15.34
N VAL A 8 16.25 18.70 16.40
CA VAL A 8 15.30 19.08 17.47
C VAL A 8 14.64 17.93 18.24
N GLN A 9 15.37 17.38 19.21
CA GLN A 9 14.81 17.27 20.56
C GLN A 9 15.37 18.46 21.36
N VAL A 10 14.53 19.11 22.16
CA VAL A 10 14.92 20.17 23.11
C VAL A 10 14.98 19.56 24.52
N LEU A 11 15.66 20.27 25.44
CA LEU A 11 16.12 19.88 26.77
C LEU A 11 17.40 19.00 26.70
N LEU A 12 18.60 19.49 27.00
CA LEU A 12 19.06 20.48 28.03
C LEU A 12 18.96 19.87 29.44
N VAL A 13 20.00 20.10 30.25
CA VAL A 13 20.39 19.34 31.46
C VAL A 13 21.07 18.01 31.05
N LEU A 14 22.32 17.70 31.44
CA LEU A 14 23.12 18.16 32.59
C LEU A 14 24.60 18.47 32.22
N LEU A 15 25.13 19.57 32.76
CA LEU A 15 26.54 20.01 32.97
C LEU A 15 27.61 20.02 31.84
N MET A 16 28.33 21.16 31.78
CA MET A 16 29.73 21.29 31.33
C MET A 16 30.72 20.97 32.48
N ILE A 17 32.03 20.86 32.20
CA ILE A 17 33.14 21.51 32.94
C ILE A 17 34.48 21.38 32.18
N THR A 18 35.49 22.21 32.49
CA THR A 18 36.64 22.54 31.59
C THR A 18 38.01 22.77 32.26
N THR A 19 39.08 22.14 31.74
CA THR A 19 40.52 22.62 31.72
C THR A 19 41.34 22.82 33.04
N VAL A 20 42.66 23.18 32.97
CA VAL A 20 43.79 22.81 33.93
C VAL A 20 44.81 23.98 34.25
N PHE A 21 45.53 24.06 35.43
CA PHE A 21 46.87 24.76 35.77
C PHE A 21 47.41 24.59 37.30
N MET A 22 48.54 25.20 37.87
CA MET A 22 49.41 24.75 39.10
C MET A 22 50.14 25.75 40.18
N SER A 23 50.60 25.34 41.46
CA SER A 23 51.91 25.51 42.37
C SER A 23 52.44 26.53 43.62
N ASN A 24 53.02 26.05 44.85
CA ASN A 24 54.27 26.31 45.90
C ASN A 24 54.62 27.24 47.28
N LEU A 25 55.49 26.81 48.36
CA LEU A 25 56.55 27.46 49.45
C LEU A 25 56.55 27.70 51.13
N ASN A 26 57.69 27.69 52.04
CA ASN A 26 57.91 28.09 53.60
C ASN A 26 59.37 28.00 54.51
N LEU A 27 59.70 28.56 55.80
CA LEU A 27 60.92 28.33 56.87
C LEU A 27 61.20 29.11 58.36
N GLY A 28 62.23 28.84 59.35
CA GLY A 28 62.67 29.58 60.73
C GLY A 28 63.85 29.13 61.88
N PHE A 29 64.32 29.86 63.03
CA PHE A 29 65.47 29.64 64.17
C PHE A 29 65.49 30.45 65.65
N ALA A 30 66.33 30.61 66.82
CA ALA A 30 67.70 30.35 67.64
C ALA A 30 67.90 30.74 69.29
N ASN A 31 69.09 30.71 70.12
CA ASN A 31 69.34 30.84 71.72
C ASN A 31 70.75 31.36 72.52
N ASP A 32 70.99 31.43 73.95
CA ASP A 32 72.20 31.95 74.91
C ASP A 32 72.30 31.53 76.54
N ASP A 33 73.10 31.80 77.72
CA ASP A 33 74.39 32.41 78.47
C ASP A 33 74.72 32.10 80.12
N THR A 34 75.89 32.37 80.90
CA THR A 34 76.27 32.13 82.46
C THR A 34 77.54 32.78 83.34
N ARG A 35 77.78 32.69 84.76
CA ARG A 35 79.05 33.15 85.66
C ARG A 35 79.36 32.82 87.27
N ALA A 36 80.53 33.22 87.97
CA ALA A 36 81.16 32.81 89.39
C ALA A 36 81.89 33.82 90.51
N ILE A 37 82.62 33.40 91.65
CA ILE A 37 83.04 34.17 92.99
C ILE A 37 84.46 34.01 93.82
N ASN A 38 84.67 34.18 95.22
CA ASN A 38 86.00 34.37 96.06
C ASN A 38 86.03 34.52 97.71
N ASN A 39 87.08 34.13 98.59
CA ASN A 39 87.64 34.82 99.91
C ASN A 39 89.01 34.37 100.71
N ARG A 40 89.14 34.15 102.09
CA ARG A 40 90.27 33.43 102.91
C ARG A 40 90.13 33.11 104.48
N GLY A 41 90.16 31.83 104.95
CA GLY A 41 89.90 31.29 106.33
C GLY A 41 88.51 30.61 106.52
N ASP A 42 87.49 31.42 106.30
CA ASP A 42 86.88 31.50 104.97
C ASP A 42 87.76 30.99 103.78
N ILE A 43 87.72 31.58 102.60
CA ILE A 43 87.92 30.77 101.38
C ILE A 43 89.14 31.16 100.50
N LEU A 44 90.35 30.62 100.72
CA LEU A 44 91.59 30.98 100.00
C LEU A 44 91.40 31.12 98.48
N ILE A 45 90.61 30.23 97.88
CA ILE A 45 89.97 30.40 96.55
C ILE A 45 88.60 29.70 96.62
N SER A 46 87.56 30.33 96.04
CA SER A 46 86.16 29.88 96.08
C SER A 46 85.66 29.74 94.64
N GLU A 47 85.71 28.53 94.10
CA GLU A 47 85.45 28.31 92.68
C GLU A 47 84.18 27.49 92.47
N LYS A 48 83.32 27.95 91.56
CA LYS A 48 82.13 27.23 91.10
C LYS A 48 82.51 26.27 89.98
N PHE A 49 81.86 25.12 89.90
CA PHE A 49 82.15 24.14 88.84
C PHE A 49 81.37 24.43 87.55
N SER A 50 82.10 24.51 86.44
CA SER A 50 81.59 24.54 85.06
C SER A 50 82.52 23.72 84.16
N ASN A 51 81.96 23.06 83.14
CA ASN A 51 82.51 21.85 82.52
C ASN A 51 83.99 21.89 82.10
N ASN A 52 84.73 20.84 82.48
CA ASN A 52 86.04 20.41 81.96
C ASN A 52 87.16 21.47 81.86
N VAL A 53 87.20 22.41 82.80
CA VAL A 53 88.41 23.19 83.09
C VAL A 53 89.23 22.51 84.19
N GLN A 54 90.56 22.44 84.04
CA GLN A 54 91.45 22.10 85.15
C GLN A 54 92.06 23.39 85.72
N PHE A 55 92.08 23.50 87.05
CA PHE A 55 92.69 24.63 87.76
C PHE A 55 93.75 24.16 88.75
N GLU A 56 94.72 25.02 89.00
CA GLU A 56 95.80 24.82 89.97
C GLU A 56 95.86 26.01 90.91
N VAL A 57 95.75 25.77 92.22
CA VAL A 57 95.92 26.81 93.23
C VAL A 57 97.31 26.68 93.83
N ALA A 58 98.16 27.65 93.51
CA ALA A 58 99.49 27.82 94.09
C ALA A 58 99.43 28.82 95.25
N ALA A 59 99.83 28.41 96.46
CA ALA A 59 99.93 29.28 97.62
C ALA A 59 101.32 29.23 98.27
N VAL A 60 101.75 30.33 98.88
CA VAL A 60 102.94 30.39 99.74
C VAL A 60 102.52 30.86 101.13
N VAL A 61 102.68 29.99 102.13
CA VAL A 61 102.37 30.27 103.53
C VAL A 61 103.65 30.69 104.26
N ARG A 62 103.58 31.82 104.95
CA ARG A 62 104.68 32.38 105.75
C ARG A 62 104.23 32.62 107.19
N ARG A 63 105.15 32.50 108.13
CA ARG A 63 104.98 33.02 109.51
C ARG A 63 104.59 34.48 109.47
N ALA A 64 103.51 34.88 110.14
CA ALA A 64 103.01 36.25 110.07
C ALA A 64 103.92 37.22 110.83
N ASP A 65 104.59 36.73 111.88
CA ASP A 65 105.57 37.41 112.74
C ASP A 65 106.98 37.47 112.11
N THR A 66 107.56 36.33 111.69
CA THR A 66 108.94 36.33 111.13
C THR A 66 109.02 36.53 109.62
N LYS A 67 107.91 36.39 108.89
CA LYS A 67 107.81 36.38 107.40
C LYS A 67 108.63 35.29 106.69
N GLU A 68 109.23 34.38 107.43
CA GLU A 68 109.88 33.19 106.90
C GLU A 68 108.86 32.21 106.33
N LYS A 69 109.28 31.44 105.31
CA LYS A 69 108.51 30.33 104.76
C LYS A 69 108.37 29.22 105.80
N VAL A 70 107.17 28.65 105.94
CA VAL A 70 106.98 27.47 106.81
C VAL A 70 107.53 26.25 106.09
N SER A 71 108.53 25.58 106.69
CA SER A 71 109.25 24.49 106.03
C SER A 71 108.43 23.20 105.92
N GLU A 72 107.70 22.79 106.95
CA GLU A 72 106.97 21.52 106.96
C GLU A 72 105.71 21.56 107.83
N GLY A 73 104.77 20.65 107.55
CA GLY A 73 103.66 20.30 108.46
C GLY A 73 102.30 20.96 108.21
N VAL A 74 102.18 21.98 107.37
CA VAL A 74 100.89 22.67 107.14
C VAL A 74 99.91 21.80 106.33
N ALA A 75 98.65 21.75 106.75
CA ALA A 75 97.55 21.15 106.00
C ALA A 75 96.63 22.21 105.36
N LEU A 76 96.14 21.89 104.16
CA LEU A 76 95.06 22.61 103.48
C LEU A 76 93.82 21.71 103.42
N ARG A 77 92.62 22.28 103.50
CA ARG A 77 91.37 21.54 103.28
C ARG A 77 90.65 22.03 102.03
N GLY A 78 90.18 21.10 101.22
CA GLY A 78 89.17 21.35 100.20
C GLY A 78 87.79 21.08 100.77
N LEU A 79 87.01 22.14 101.00
CA LEU A 79 85.62 22.06 101.43
C LEU A 79 84.71 22.10 100.19
N TYR A 80 84.10 20.95 99.86
CA TYR A 80 83.23 20.81 98.70
C TYR A 80 81.76 20.94 99.13
N TYR A 81 81.05 21.88 98.52
CA TYR A 81 79.67 22.22 98.84
C TYR A 81 78.70 21.69 97.79
N ASP A 82 77.52 21.23 98.22
CA ASP A 82 76.39 20.85 97.36
C ASP A 82 75.82 22.03 96.57
N GLN A 83 75.99 23.25 97.07
CA GLN A 83 75.41 24.47 96.51
C GLN A 83 76.40 25.64 96.46
N GLU A 84 76.24 26.47 95.44
CA GLU A 84 77.15 27.57 95.11
C GLU A 84 77.23 28.69 96.14
N VAL A 85 76.22 28.86 96.99
CA VAL A 85 76.20 29.84 98.09
C VAL A 85 75.46 29.22 99.28
N GLY A 86 76.05 29.27 100.48
CA GLY A 86 75.39 28.84 101.72
C GLY A 86 75.09 27.33 101.87
N GLY A 87 75.58 26.49 100.96
CA GLY A 87 75.39 25.02 101.01
C GLY A 87 76.05 24.33 102.19
N THR A 88 75.86 23.01 102.27
CA THR A 88 76.51 22.13 103.27
C THR A 88 77.79 21.54 102.68
N VAL A 89 78.83 21.38 103.51
CA VAL A 89 80.04 20.63 103.10
C VAL A 89 79.66 19.15 102.99
N ILE A 90 79.64 18.63 101.76
CA ILE A 90 79.31 17.22 101.46
C ILE A 90 80.56 16.34 101.28
N LYS A 91 81.72 16.95 101.08
CA LYS A 91 83.03 16.30 101.09
C LYS A 91 84.06 17.27 101.64
N GLU A 92 84.88 16.79 102.56
CA GLU A 92 86.03 17.50 103.10
C GLU A 92 87.25 16.62 102.86
N GLU A 93 88.26 17.15 102.17
CA GLU A 93 89.53 16.45 101.96
C GLU A 93 90.68 17.28 102.52
N VAL A 94 91.49 16.65 103.38
CA VAL A 94 92.67 17.24 103.99
C VAL A 94 93.89 16.84 103.17
N TYR A 95 94.62 17.83 102.67
CA TYR A 95 95.84 17.66 101.88
C TYR A 95 97.03 18.15 102.70
N THR A 96 97.76 17.22 103.31
CA THR A 96 99.03 17.49 104.02
C THR A 96 100.15 17.78 103.03
N THR A 97 100.86 18.89 103.19
CA THR A 97 101.87 19.33 102.21
C THR A 97 103.22 18.63 102.40
N GLY A 98 103.92 18.35 101.29
CA GLY A 98 105.25 17.72 101.30
C GLY A 98 106.41 18.63 101.75
N PRO A 99 107.66 18.11 101.71
CA PRO A 99 108.84 18.72 102.33
C PRO A 99 109.26 20.12 101.86
N ALA A 100 110.18 20.70 102.63
CA ALA A 100 110.56 22.10 102.64
C ALA A 100 111.22 22.69 101.38
N ASP A 101 110.43 23.07 100.37
CA ASP A 101 110.79 24.25 99.53
C ASP A 101 109.64 25.04 98.87
N THR A 102 108.39 24.81 99.30
CA THR A 102 107.24 25.76 99.15
C THR A 102 106.85 26.25 97.74
N THR A 103 105.97 25.52 97.07
CA THR A 103 104.73 26.11 96.54
C THR A 103 103.63 25.07 96.75
N TYR A 104 102.58 25.43 97.47
CA TYR A 104 101.51 24.48 97.82
C TYR A 104 100.50 24.43 96.68
N ASN A 105 100.53 23.34 95.91
CA ASN A 105 99.79 23.19 94.67
C ASN A 105 98.61 22.22 94.84
N PHE A 106 97.40 22.77 95.01
CA PHE A 106 96.17 21.98 94.88
C PHE A 106 95.86 21.78 93.39
N LYS A 107 95.82 20.53 92.93
CA LYS A 107 95.51 20.13 91.54
C LYS A 107 94.39 19.08 91.56
N GLN A 108 93.20 19.44 91.06
CA GLN A 108 92.07 18.52 90.96
C GLN A 108 91.54 18.45 89.52
N LYS A 109 91.36 17.23 88.97
CA LYS A 109 90.74 17.02 87.65
C LYS A 109 89.22 16.85 87.83
N MET A 110 88.41 17.72 87.23
CA MET A 110 86.95 17.78 87.51
C MET A 110 86.19 16.49 87.17
N SER A 111 86.67 15.69 86.22
CA SER A 111 86.04 14.44 85.76
C SER A 111 85.82 13.37 86.85
N ASN A 112 86.40 13.54 88.04
CA ASN A 112 86.47 12.51 89.09
C ASN A 112 85.62 12.84 90.34
N LEU A 113 84.68 13.78 90.28
CA LEU A 113 83.83 14.19 91.40
C LEU A 113 82.36 13.78 91.20
N SER A 114 82.05 12.51 91.46
CA SER A 114 80.73 11.88 91.22
C SER A 114 79.56 12.40 92.05
N ASN A 115 79.80 13.17 93.12
CA ASN A 115 78.81 13.40 94.19
C ASN A 115 78.12 14.78 94.14
N GLY A 116 78.03 15.42 92.97
CA GLY A 116 77.17 16.58 92.77
C GLY A 116 77.57 17.87 93.50
N ALA A 117 78.85 18.01 93.89
CA ALA A 117 79.37 19.27 94.42
C ALA A 117 79.29 20.39 93.37
N LYS A 118 79.02 21.62 93.80
CA LYS A 118 78.83 22.81 92.93
C LYS A 118 79.81 23.96 93.21
N ARG A 119 80.43 23.98 94.39
CA ARG A 119 81.54 24.88 94.74
C ARG A 119 82.60 24.11 95.51
N VAL A 120 83.87 24.49 95.35
CA VAL A 120 84.92 24.15 96.31
C VAL A 120 85.57 25.40 96.87
N ASP A 121 85.74 25.38 98.18
CA ASP A 121 86.43 26.40 98.95
C ASP A 121 87.72 25.78 99.52
N VAL A 122 88.87 26.29 99.10
CA VAL A 122 90.16 25.87 99.68
C VAL A 122 90.40 26.69 100.93
N VAL A 123 90.72 26.05 102.06
CA VAL A 123 90.94 26.71 103.36
C VAL A 123 92.22 26.20 104.04
N LEU A 124 92.72 26.94 105.04
CA LEU A 124 93.80 26.49 105.91
C LEU A 124 93.23 25.67 107.08
N ASP A 125 93.88 24.57 107.44
CA ASP A 125 93.42 23.67 108.51
C ASP A 125 93.64 24.26 109.92
N GLU A 126 94.77 24.94 110.12
CA GLU A 126 95.26 25.31 111.46
C GLU A 126 95.14 26.81 111.80
N SER A 127 94.88 27.07 113.09
CA SER A 127 94.82 28.42 113.67
C SER A 127 96.17 28.84 114.27
N LEU A 128 97.11 29.17 113.39
CA LEU A 128 98.40 29.77 113.75
C LEU A 128 98.62 31.05 112.94
N ASP A 129 99.42 31.98 113.49
CA ASP A 129 99.70 33.28 112.89
C ASP A 129 100.53 33.14 111.60
N TYR A 130 99.82 32.91 110.49
CA TYR A 130 100.37 32.76 109.15
C TYR A 130 99.77 33.79 108.18
N SER A 131 100.61 34.41 107.36
CA SER A 131 100.20 35.24 106.23
C SER A 131 100.43 34.49 104.91
N VAL A 132 99.39 34.38 104.08
CA VAL A 132 99.43 33.69 102.79
C VAL A 132 99.58 34.70 101.66
N GLU A 133 100.58 34.51 100.80
CA GLU A 133 100.62 35.15 99.48
C GLU A 133 99.80 34.29 98.51
N ARG A 134 98.72 34.85 97.95
CA ARG A 134 98.00 34.21 96.83
C ARG A 134 98.92 34.19 95.62
N GLY A 135 99.28 33.00 95.15
CA GLY A 135 99.76 32.81 93.79
C GLY A 135 98.61 33.01 92.80
N SER A 136 98.97 33.20 91.53
CA SER A 136 98.00 33.26 90.42
C SER A 136 97.34 31.91 90.19
N ALA A 137 96.02 31.86 90.18
CA ALA A 137 95.29 30.75 89.56
C ALA A 137 95.45 30.82 88.04
N SER A 138 95.81 29.70 87.42
CA SER A 138 95.85 29.53 85.96
C SER A 138 94.73 28.60 85.50
N TYR A 139 94.14 28.92 84.36
CA TYR A 139 93.02 28.21 83.76
C TYR A 139 93.36 27.84 82.31
N SER A 140 93.14 26.59 81.92
CA SER A 140 93.39 26.11 80.55
C SER A 140 92.17 25.35 80.02
N PRO A 141 91.47 25.85 78.98
CA PRO A 141 90.47 25.09 78.24
C PRO A 141 91.12 24.13 77.23
N VAL A 142 90.41 23.06 76.86
CA VAL A 142 90.88 22.04 75.90
C VAL A 142 90.35 22.34 74.49
N SER A 143 91.20 22.21 73.48
CA SER A 143 90.82 22.43 72.07
C SER A 143 90.12 21.21 71.45
N PRO A 144 89.04 21.38 70.67
CA PRO A 144 88.38 20.27 69.95
C PRO A 144 89.24 19.72 68.81
N LYS A 145 88.87 18.53 68.32
CA LYS A 145 89.47 17.87 67.16
C LYS A 145 88.41 17.50 66.12
N THR A 146 88.82 17.36 64.87
CA THR A 146 87.96 16.80 63.80
C THR A 146 88.21 15.30 63.67
N MET A 147 87.13 14.52 63.55
CA MET A 147 87.14 13.07 63.35
C MET A 147 86.42 12.74 62.05
N ARG A 148 87.00 11.86 61.21
CA ARG A 148 86.43 11.42 59.92
C ARG A 148 86.03 9.96 60.02
N TYR A 149 84.91 9.62 59.38
CA TYR A 149 84.32 8.28 59.39
C TYR A 149 83.78 7.90 58.00
N ASP A 150 83.55 6.60 57.78
CA ASP A 150 83.45 5.94 56.47
C ASP A 150 82.18 5.08 56.37
N ALA A 151 81.40 5.27 55.31
CA ALA A 151 80.14 4.57 55.07
C ALA A 151 80.29 3.16 54.50
N ALA A 152 81.53 2.68 54.26
CA ALA A 152 81.85 1.31 53.87
C ALA A 152 81.12 0.79 52.61
N GLY A 153 80.92 1.66 51.62
CA GLY A 153 80.11 1.37 50.42
C GLY A 153 78.64 1.79 50.52
N GLY A 154 78.26 2.56 51.54
CA GLY A 154 77.10 3.44 51.53
C GLY A 154 77.51 4.89 51.21
N MET A 155 76.54 5.81 51.18
CA MET A 155 76.74 7.24 50.98
C MET A 155 76.02 8.08 52.04
N PHE A 156 76.67 9.17 52.45
CA PHE A 156 76.06 10.24 53.23
C PHE A 156 75.30 11.22 52.32
N SER A 157 74.47 12.10 52.90
CA SER A 157 73.72 13.16 52.23
C SER A 157 74.59 14.10 51.38
N SER A 158 75.88 14.18 51.69
CA SER A 158 76.91 14.90 50.93
C SER A 158 77.24 14.29 49.56
N GLY A 159 76.78 13.06 49.28
CA GLY A 159 77.13 12.29 48.08
C GLY A 159 78.50 11.60 48.13
N TYR A 160 79.16 11.61 49.29
CA TYR A 160 80.44 10.92 49.52
C TYR A 160 80.28 9.70 50.43
N GLU A 161 81.19 8.75 50.32
CA GLU A 161 81.30 7.59 51.23
C GLU A 161 81.94 7.95 52.59
N PHE A 162 82.17 9.25 52.88
CA PHE A 162 82.81 9.70 54.12
C PHE A 162 82.21 11.02 54.62
N ASN A 163 82.17 11.17 55.94
CA ASN A 163 81.77 12.41 56.63
C ASN A 163 82.73 12.72 57.80
N SER A 164 82.61 13.88 58.45
CA SER A 164 83.46 14.26 59.57
C SER A 164 82.80 15.20 60.57
N ILE A 165 82.89 14.86 61.86
CA ILE A 165 82.37 15.65 62.99
C ILE A 165 83.45 16.48 63.68
N ARG A 166 83.04 17.49 64.47
CA ARG A 166 83.92 18.26 65.37
C ARG A 166 83.65 17.91 66.82
N GLN A 167 84.62 17.26 67.44
CA GLN A 167 84.49 16.45 68.64
C GLN A 167 85.04 17.14 69.90
N TYR A 168 84.36 16.93 71.03
CA TYR A 168 84.89 17.06 72.38
C TYR A 168 84.88 15.68 73.07
N TYR A 169 85.87 15.36 73.89
CA TYR A 169 85.97 14.01 74.49
C TYR A 169 85.04 13.85 75.71
N GLY A 170 84.34 12.72 75.78
CA GLY A 170 83.58 12.28 76.95
C GLY A 170 82.09 12.00 76.73
N GLU A 171 81.49 12.44 75.62
CA GLU A 171 80.05 12.32 75.33
C GLU A 171 79.73 11.38 74.15
N PRO A 172 78.48 10.90 73.99
CA PRO A 172 77.99 10.18 72.81
C PRO A 172 78.03 11.00 71.51
N ILE A 173 78.05 10.33 70.35
CA ILE A 173 78.13 11.03 69.05
C ILE A 173 76.80 11.66 68.61
N THR A 174 75.67 11.10 69.05
CA THR A 174 74.31 11.58 68.76
C THR A 174 74.00 12.99 69.27
N LEU A 175 74.90 13.59 70.07
CA LEU A 175 74.80 14.96 70.57
C LEU A 175 75.52 16.00 69.68
N TYR A 176 76.11 15.61 68.55
CA TYR A 176 76.75 16.53 67.60
C TYR A 176 75.86 16.78 66.37
N ASP A 177 75.57 18.05 66.08
CA ASP A 177 74.76 18.46 64.92
C ASP A 177 75.37 18.09 63.55
N ASP A 178 76.65 17.72 63.48
CA ASP A 178 77.34 17.26 62.27
C ASP A 178 77.41 15.71 62.12
N TYR A 179 76.76 14.95 63.01
CA TYR A 179 76.60 13.50 62.89
C TYR A 179 75.45 13.09 61.94
N GLU A 180 75.76 12.17 61.03
CA GLU A 180 74.80 11.56 60.09
C GLU A 180 75.03 10.03 60.03
N ILE A 181 73.94 9.26 59.89
CA ILE A 181 73.97 7.83 59.51
C ILE A 181 73.85 7.74 57.97
N PRO A 182 74.77 7.04 57.28
CA PRO A 182 74.72 6.92 55.82
C PRO A 182 73.59 5.99 55.36
N THR A 183 73.36 5.97 54.04
CA THR A 183 72.42 5.05 53.37
C THR A 183 73.15 4.13 52.40
N ARG A 184 72.61 2.93 52.13
CA ARG A 184 73.19 1.97 51.19
C ARG A 184 72.10 1.22 50.45
N ASP A 185 72.29 1.02 49.15
CA ASP A 185 71.34 0.26 48.33
C ASP A 185 71.29 -1.21 48.78
N GLY A 186 70.07 -1.71 49.03
CA GLY A 186 69.82 -3.02 49.64
C GLY A 186 70.49 -3.25 51.01
N GLY A 187 70.86 -2.21 51.76
CA GLY A 187 71.62 -2.35 53.01
C GLY A 187 70.99 -1.61 54.20
N THR A 188 70.72 -2.34 55.28
CA THR A 188 70.33 -1.76 56.58
C THR A 188 71.58 -1.45 57.40
N PHE A 189 71.69 -0.22 57.89
CA PHE A 189 72.75 0.17 58.83
C PHE A 189 72.50 -0.48 60.19
N LEU A 190 73.50 -1.16 60.75
CA LEU A 190 73.41 -1.80 62.07
C LEU A 190 74.06 -0.95 63.17
N TYR A 191 75.35 -0.63 62.98
CA TYR A 191 76.21 0.03 63.96
C TYR A 191 77.52 0.45 63.29
N TRP A 192 78.38 1.12 64.04
CA TRP A 192 79.73 1.51 63.63
C TRP A 192 80.76 0.48 64.14
N LEU A 193 81.84 0.30 63.38
CA LEU A 193 83.03 -0.42 63.81
C LEU A 193 84.18 0.57 63.96
N THR A 194 84.95 0.47 65.05
CA THR A 194 86.25 1.17 65.14
C THR A 194 87.24 0.57 64.13
N ASN A 195 88.31 1.31 63.83
CA ASN A 195 89.48 0.75 63.12
C ASN A 195 90.02 -0.56 63.73
N ASP A 196 89.89 -0.75 65.04
CA ASP A 196 90.33 -1.96 65.75
C ASP A 196 89.32 -3.13 65.66
N GLY A 197 88.24 -2.97 64.88
CA GLY A 197 87.21 -3.99 64.68
C GLY A 197 86.24 -4.14 65.85
N ILE A 198 86.24 -3.20 66.80
CA ILE A 198 85.36 -3.21 67.97
C ILE A 198 84.01 -2.60 67.57
N VAL A 199 82.91 -3.29 67.91
CA VAL A 199 81.54 -2.77 67.78
C VAL A 199 81.40 -1.55 68.68
N TRP A 200 80.97 -0.43 68.09
CA TRP A 200 80.70 0.82 68.77
C TRP A 200 79.37 1.36 68.26
N ASN A 201 78.48 1.77 69.16
CA ASN A 201 77.17 2.30 68.80
C ASN A 201 77.12 3.81 69.06
N GLU A 202 76.15 4.49 68.46
CA GLU A 202 76.05 5.96 68.47
C GLU A 202 75.70 6.58 69.85
N LEU A 203 75.39 5.74 70.84
CA LEU A 203 75.20 6.11 72.25
C LEU A 203 76.43 5.84 73.12
N ASP A 204 77.48 5.19 72.60
CA ASP A 204 78.72 4.91 73.33
C ASP A 204 79.63 6.16 73.36
N ASN A 205 80.09 6.54 74.55
CA ASN A 205 80.93 7.73 74.73
C ASN A 205 82.28 7.60 74.00
N LEU A 206 82.71 8.67 73.33
CA LEU A 206 83.94 8.68 72.54
C LEU A 206 85.20 8.77 73.42
N ALA A 207 86.07 7.75 73.32
CA ALA A 207 87.34 7.67 74.03
C ALA A 207 88.40 8.67 73.52
N GLU A 208 89.41 8.94 74.37
CA GLU A 208 90.48 9.93 74.10
C GLU A 208 91.47 9.42 73.03
N GLY A 209 91.20 9.71 71.77
CA GLY A 209 92.01 9.30 70.62
C GLY A 209 91.53 9.84 69.27
N ASN A 210 92.16 9.38 68.18
CA ASN A 210 91.73 9.65 66.81
C ASN A 210 91.27 8.32 66.18
N ALA A 211 90.06 7.85 66.49
CA ALA A 211 89.48 6.65 65.90
C ALA A 211 88.55 7.03 64.73
N PRO A 212 88.81 6.57 63.49
CA PRO A 212 87.79 6.50 62.46
C PRO A 212 86.77 5.41 62.79
N PHE A 213 85.55 5.60 62.29
CA PHE A 213 84.50 4.60 62.30
C PHE A 213 84.16 4.16 60.88
N THR A 214 83.75 2.90 60.75
CA THR A 214 83.37 2.26 59.48
C THR A 214 81.98 1.65 59.64
N ALA A 215 81.04 1.98 58.76
CA ALA A 215 79.66 1.52 58.88
C ALA A 215 79.56 -0.01 58.71
N LYS A 216 78.85 -0.69 59.63
CA LYS A 216 78.50 -2.10 59.48
C LYS A 216 77.07 -2.25 58.99
N TRP A 217 76.96 -2.96 57.87
CA TRP A 217 75.71 -3.22 57.16
C TRP A 217 75.24 -4.66 57.36
N GLU A 218 73.92 -4.82 57.43
CA GLU A 218 73.18 -6.04 57.09
C GLU A 218 72.62 -5.85 55.68
N MET A 219 73.02 -6.71 54.74
CA MET A 219 72.51 -6.67 53.37
C MET A 219 71.19 -7.44 53.29
N GLU A 220 70.24 -6.94 52.52
CA GLU A 220 69.10 -7.75 52.09
C GLU A 220 69.60 -9.00 51.37
N THR A 221 68.92 -10.12 51.58
CA THR A 221 69.23 -11.38 50.90
C THR A 221 67.99 -11.95 50.22
N TYR A 222 68.18 -12.55 49.06
CA TYR A 222 67.08 -13.00 48.21
C TYR A 222 67.20 -14.49 47.84
N THR A 223 66.07 -15.06 47.44
CA THR A 223 66.01 -16.34 46.73
C THR A 223 66.01 -16.08 45.23
N ILE A 224 66.89 -16.77 44.51
CA ILE A 224 66.99 -16.77 43.06
C ILE A 224 66.58 -18.15 42.56
N SER A 225 65.48 -18.19 41.81
CA SER A 225 64.91 -19.42 41.28
C SER A 225 65.31 -19.64 39.82
N PHE A 226 65.24 -20.89 39.36
CA PHE A 226 65.69 -21.30 38.02
C PHE A 226 64.60 -22.11 37.33
N GLU A 227 63.96 -21.53 36.31
CA GLU A 227 62.96 -22.21 35.49
C GLU A 227 63.66 -22.89 34.30
N ALA A 228 63.71 -24.22 34.32
CA ALA A 228 64.41 -25.03 33.34
C ALA A 228 63.71 -25.09 31.95
N ASN A 229 62.50 -24.54 31.79
CA ASN A 229 61.75 -24.49 30.54
C ASN A 229 61.64 -25.87 29.86
N GLY A 230 61.31 -26.89 30.65
CA GLY A 230 61.20 -28.29 30.21
C GLY A 230 62.54 -29.03 30.08
N GLY A 231 63.64 -28.50 30.61
CA GLY A 231 64.85 -29.26 30.91
C GLY A 231 64.83 -29.87 32.32
N THR A 232 65.94 -30.48 32.73
CA THR A 232 66.12 -31.03 34.09
C THR A 232 66.02 -29.92 35.16
N PRO A 233 65.32 -30.15 36.29
CA PRO A 233 65.18 -29.15 37.36
C PRO A 233 66.51 -28.66 37.92
N VAL A 234 66.54 -27.39 38.30
CA VAL A 234 67.72 -26.72 38.90
C VAL A 234 67.32 -26.10 40.24
N ASN A 235 68.12 -26.34 41.27
CA ASN A 235 67.82 -25.87 42.62
C ASN A 235 67.97 -24.35 42.74
N SER A 236 67.03 -23.70 43.43
CA SER A 236 67.10 -22.27 43.75
C SER A 236 68.29 -21.97 44.67
N GLN A 237 68.95 -20.82 44.45
CA GLN A 237 69.97 -20.30 45.35
C GLN A 237 69.30 -19.38 46.36
N ASN A 238 69.50 -19.64 47.66
CA ASN A 238 68.88 -18.90 48.76
C ASN A 238 69.92 -18.05 49.49
N ASN A 239 69.46 -17.00 50.17
CA ASN A 239 70.28 -16.08 50.96
C ASN A 239 71.38 -15.39 50.14
N VAL A 240 71.09 -15.05 48.87
CA VAL A 240 72.04 -14.34 47.99
C VAL A 240 72.00 -12.84 48.32
N GLU A 241 73.13 -12.27 48.72
CA GLU A 241 73.24 -10.86 49.15
C GLU A 241 72.97 -9.86 48.02
N HIS A 242 72.26 -8.77 48.34
CA HIS A 242 72.07 -7.65 47.43
C HIS A 242 73.42 -7.09 46.93
N GLY A 243 73.55 -6.92 45.62
CA GLY A 243 74.74 -6.41 44.95
C GLY A 243 75.84 -7.46 44.69
N SER A 244 75.63 -8.72 45.06
CA SER A 244 76.55 -9.82 44.72
C SER A 244 76.40 -10.26 43.26
N LEU A 245 77.45 -10.91 42.74
CA LEU A 245 77.31 -11.79 41.57
C LEU A 245 76.64 -13.10 42.00
N LEU A 246 76.02 -13.79 41.04
CA LEU A 246 75.39 -15.10 41.25
C LEU A 246 76.36 -16.22 40.82
N VAL A 247 76.34 -17.37 41.50
CA VAL A 247 77.12 -18.54 41.06
C VAL A 247 76.36 -19.26 39.95
N ALA A 248 77.04 -19.59 38.84
CA ALA A 248 76.42 -20.37 37.77
C ALA A 248 76.07 -21.78 38.26
N PRO A 249 74.79 -22.24 38.14
CA PRO A 249 74.46 -23.63 38.38
C PRO A 249 75.00 -24.52 37.26
N GLU A 250 75.10 -25.83 37.53
CA GLU A 250 75.34 -26.83 36.47
C GLU A 250 74.32 -26.68 35.34
N PRO A 251 74.74 -26.70 34.05
CA PRO A 251 73.83 -26.57 32.92
C PRO A 251 72.74 -27.66 32.96
N PRO A 252 71.44 -27.30 32.90
CA PRO A 252 70.40 -28.29 32.76
C PRO A 252 70.52 -29.00 31.41
N THR A 253 69.89 -30.17 31.29
CA THR A 253 69.79 -30.92 30.02
C THR A 253 68.34 -31.04 29.57
N LYS A 254 68.13 -31.12 28.24
CA LYS A 254 66.83 -31.30 27.61
C LYS A 254 67.03 -32.11 26.33
N VAL A 255 66.22 -33.15 26.12
CA VAL A 255 66.41 -34.08 25.00
C VAL A 255 66.27 -33.34 23.67
N GLY A 256 67.23 -33.54 22.76
CA GLY A 256 67.23 -32.92 21.43
C GLY A 256 67.38 -31.40 21.44
N HIS A 257 67.93 -30.81 22.51
CA HIS A 257 68.08 -29.36 22.64
C HIS A 257 69.42 -29.00 23.31
N THR A 258 70.16 -28.08 22.71
CA THR A 258 71.37 -27.49 23.30
C THR A 258 70.99 -26.36 24.27
N PHE A 259 71.49 -26.43 25.51
CA PHE A 259 71.33 -25.36 26.49
C PHE A 259 72.04 -24.08 26.02
N SER A 260 71.31 -22.96 26.03
CA SER A 260 71.71 -21.70 25.40
C SER A 260 71.83 -20.53 26.40
N GLY A 261 71.97 -20.84 27.69
CA GLY A 261 72.14 -19.87 28.77
C GLY A 261 70.86 -19.54 29.54
N TRP A 262 71.04 -18.76 30.61
CA TRP A 262 69.98 -18.26 31.50
C TRP A 262 69.58 -16.82 31.12
N TYR A 263 68.32 -16.46 31.34
CA TYR A 263 67.73 -15.17 30.94
C TYR A 263 66.94 -14.55 32.10
N HIS A 264 66.94 -13.22 32.19
CA HIS A 264 66.19 -12.44 33.20
C HIS A 264 64.66 -12.53 32.98
N ASP A 265 64.22 -12.86 31.76
CA ASP A 265 62.83 -12.80 31.32
C ASP A 265 62.33 -14.12 30.72
N GLU A 266 61.05 -14.42 30.95
CA GLU A 266 60.35 -15.59 30.38
C GLU A 266 60.29 -15.57 28.83
N ALA A 267 60.38 -14.38 28.23
CA ALA A 267 60.46 -14.21 26.77
C ALA A 267 61.87 -14.46 26.19
N LEU A 268 62.86 -14.76 27.04
CA LEU A 268 64.23 -15.16 26.66
C LEU A 268 64.95 -14.12 25.79
N THR A 269 64.77 -12.83 26.10
CA THR A 269 65.34 -11.68 25.37
C THR A 269 66.55 -11.05 26.05
N GLN A 270 66.64 -11.08 27.39
CA GLN A 270 67.69 -10.48 28.20
C GLN A 270 68.55 -11.57 28.86
N PRO A 271 69.72 -11.92 28.30
CA PRO A 271 70.57 -12.98 28.86
C PRO A 271 71.22 -12.55 30.18
N TRP A 272 71.13 -13.39 31.21
CA TRP A 272 71.82 -13.20 32.48
C TRP A 272 73.29 -13.60 32.36
N LYS A 273 74.19 -12.72 32.80
CA LYS A 273 75.64 -12.93 32.78
C LYS A 273 76.20 -13.04 34.20
N PHE A 274 76.50 -14.25 34.64
CA PHE A 274 77.02 -14.51 35.99
C PHE A 274 78.31 -13.74 36.33
N ASP A 275 79.12 -13.36 35.33
CA ASP A 275 80.36 -12.59 35.51
C ASP A 275 80.14 -11.08 35.72
N THR A 276 78.97 -10.53 35.39
CA THR A 276 78.72 -9.07 35.39
C THR A 276 77.43 -8.62 36.06
N ASP A 277 76.39 -9.45 36.00
CA ASP A 277 75.04 -9.09 36.42
C ASP A 277 74.92 -9.32 37.93
N LYS A 278 74.40 -8.32 38.63
CA LYS A 278 74.28 -8.30 40.09
C LYS A 278 72.85 -8.54 40.53
N VAL A 279 72.69 -9.29 41.61
CA VAL A 279 71.39 -9.53 42.24
C VAL A 279 70.92 -8.26 42.95
N SER A 280 69.78 -7.70 42.55
CA SER A 280 69.15 -6.51 43.15
C SER A 280 67.76 -6.79 43.76
N GLY A 281 67.33 -8.05 43.76
CA GLY A 281 66.03 -8.50 44.25
C GLY A 281 65.83 -9.99 44.02
N ALA A 282 64.73 -10.54 44.54
CA ALA A 282 64.30 -11.91 44.22
C ALA A 282 63.85 -12.00 42.76
N MET A 283 64.31 -13.03 42.04
CA MET A 283 64.03 -13.21 40.61
C MET A 283 64.00 -14.70 40.22
N THR A 284 63.44 -14.97 39.04
CA THR A 284 63.54 -16.26 38.36
C THR A 284 64.39 -16.08 37.11
N LEU A 285 65.39 -16.94 36.93
CA LEU A 285 66.15 -17.03 35.68
C LEU A 285 65.60 -18.17 34.82
N TYR A 286 65.43 -17.90 33.53
CA TYR A 286 64.75 -18.79 32.59
C TYR A 286 65.75 -19.42 31.62
N ALA A 287 65.69 -20.75 31.46
CA ALA A 287 66.58 -21.50 30.58
C ALA A 287 66.20 -21.33 29.11
N LYS A 288 67.17 -20.99 28.26
CA LYS A 288 66.98 -20.96 26.80
C LYS A 288 67.50 -22.23 26.14
N TRP A 289 66.76 -22.68 25.13
CA TRP A 289 67.02 -23.93 24.43
C TRP A 289 67.06 -23.68 22.93
N THR A 290 68.11 -24.17 22.27
CA THR A 290 68.20 -24.25 20.81
C THR A 290 67.95 -25.71 20.42
N PRO A 291 66.89 -26.03 19.66
CA PRO A 291 66.68 -27.39 19.18
C PRO A 291 67.88 -27.89 18.37
N GLU A 292 68.22 -29.17 18.53
CA GLU A 292 69.10 -29.86 17.59
C GLU A 292 68.43 -29.92 16.21
N VAL A 293 69.24 -30.07 15.16
CA VAL A 293 68.75 -30.19 13.78
C VAL A 293 69.35 -31.41 13.09
N TYR A 294 68.52 -32.09 12.30
CA TYR A 294 68.87 -33.34 11.62
C TYR A 294 68.69 -33.24 10.11
N THR A 295 69.29 -34.20 9.40
CA THR A 295 69.16 -34.32 7.95
C THR A 295 68.11 -35.37 7.61
N VAL A 296 67.06 -34.96 6.88
CA VAL A 296 66.06 -35.85 6.29
C VAL A 296 66.37 -36.02 4.81
N ARG A 297 66.54 -37.26 4.37
CA ARG A 297 66.84 -37.62 2.97
C ARG A 297 65.64 -38.29 2.31
N PHE A 298 65.46 -38.06 1.02
CA PHE A 298 64.36 -38.62 0.24
C PHE A 298 64.90 -39.51 -0.89
N VAL A 299 64.46 -40.76 -0.92
CA VAL A 299 64.81 -41.76 -1.94
C VAL A 299 63.55 -42.08 -2.74
N SER A 300 63.45 -41.49 -3.92
CA SER A 300 62.26 -41.54 -4.78
C SER A 300 61.96 -42.91 -5.42
N ASN A 301 62.76 -43.94 -5.17
CA ASN A 301 62.55 -45.31 -5.70
C ASN A 301 62.16 -45.35 -7.20
N GLY A 302 62.81 -44.52 -8.02
CA GLY A 302 62.59 -44.41 -9.47
C GLY A 302 61.78 -43.20 -9.95
N GLY A 303 61.23 -42.38 -9.05
CA GLY A 303 60.65 -41.08 -9.40
C GLY A 303 61.66 -39.93 -9.44
N THR A 304 61.18 -38.71 -9.69
CA THR A 304 61.99 -37.47 -9.71
C THR A 304 62.73 -37.23 -8.38
N THR A 305 63.85 -36.51 -8.46
CA THR A 305 64.70 -36.21 -7.30
C THR A 305 64.06 -35.17 -6.38
N VAL A 306 63.80 -35.56 -5.13
CA VAL A 306 63.39 -34.66 -4.05
C VAL A 306 64.63 -34.22 -3.25
N GLN A 307 64.70 -32.95 -2.86
CA GLN A 307 65.87 -32.39 -2.17
C GLN A 307 65.86 -32.73 -0.68
N PRO A 308 67.02 -33.04 -0.06
CA PRO A 308 67.11 -33.34 1.37
C PRO A 308 66.93 -32.07 2.22
N ILE A 309 66.22 -32.20 3.34
CA ILE A 309 66.10 -31.15 4.36
C ILE A 309 67.28 -31.31 5.31
N ASN A 310 68.24 -30.39 5.29
CA ASN A 310 69.51 -30.54 6.03
C ASN A 310 69.47 -29.95 7.46
N ASN A 311 68.33 -29.38 7.87
CA ASN A 311 68.20 -28.56 9.07
C ASN A 311 66.82 -28.73 9.77
N ALA A 312 66.26 -29.94 9.74
CA ALA A 312 64.96 -30.24 10.35
C ALA A 312 65.06 -30.22 11.89
N PRO A 313 64.33 -29.35 12.62
CA PRO A 313 64.50 -29.23 14.07
C PRO A 313 63.92 -30.42 14.86
N TYR A 314 64.56 -30.77 15.97
CA TYR A 314 64.10 -31.82 16.89
C TYR A 314 62.66 -31.59 17.34
N GLY A 315 61.85 -32.65 17.30
CA GLY A 315 60.48 -32.66 17.81
C GLY A 315 59.47 -31.88 16.96
N GLN A 316 59.86 -31.41 15.77
CA GLN A 316 58.93 -30.79 14.82
C GLN A 316 58.40 -31.81 13.81
N LEU A 317 57.16 -31.59 13.37
CA LEU A 317 56.64 -32.20 12.14
C LEU A 317 57.41 -31.65 10.93
N LEU A 318 57.49 -32.45 9.86
CA LEU A 318 57.98 -31.99 8.57
C LEU A 318 56.84 -31.36 7.75
N VAL A 319 57.18 -30.34 6.96
CA VAL A 319 56.34 -29.98 5.81
C VAL A 319 56.59 -31.05 4.74
N GLU A 320 55.52 -31.64 4.22
CA GLU A 320 55.61 -32.64 3.14
C GLU A 320 56.22 -31.99 1.88
N PRO A 321 57.24 -32.61 1.24
CA PRO A 321 57.81 -32.10 0.00
C PRO A 321 56.86 -32.33 -1.18
N ASP A 322 57.05 -31.57 -2.27
CA ASP A 322 56.36 -31.82 -3.54
C ASP A 322 56.49 -33.31 -3.94
N GLU A 323 55.36 -33.93 -4.32
CA GLU A 323 55.33 -35.36 -4.65
C GLU A 323 56.34 -35.69 -5.76
N PRO A 324 57.16 -36.75 -5.59
CA PRO A 324 57.98 -37.23 -6.69
C PRO A 324 57.06 -37.76 -7.80
N PHE A 325 57.43 -37.51 -9.06
CA PHE A 325 56.73 -38.06 -10.23
C PHE A 325 57.48 -39.28 -10.77
N ARG A 326 56.76 -40.36 -11.08
CA ARG A 326 57.28 -41.54 -11.79
C ARG A 326 56.30 -41.94 -12.87
N ASP A 327 56.77 -41.96 -14.11
CA ASP A 327 55.91 -42.25 -15.26
C ASP A 327 55.24 -43.63 -15.15
N GLY A 328 53.91 -43.66 -15.32
CA GLY A 328 53.06 -44.85 -15.14
C GLY A 328 52.66 -45.22 -13.70
N PHE A 329 53.07 -44.49 -12.66
CA PHE A 329 52.76 -44.82 -11.26
C PHE A 329 52.18 -43.62 -10.49
N GLY A 330 51.22 -43.88 -9.59
CA GLY A 330 50.80 -42.90 -8.60
C GLY A 330 51.75 -42.90 -7.41
N PHE A 331 52.10 -41.74 -6.88
CA PHE A 331 52.82 -41.67 -5.61
C PHE A 331 51.97 -42.29 -4.49
N GLY A 332 52.60 -43.10 -3.63
CA GLY A 332 51.91 -43.86 -2.59
C GLY A 332 51.95 -43.17 -1.23
N ALA A 333 53.14 -43.12 -0.64
CA ALA A 333 53.50 -42.37 0.57
C ALA A 333 55.02 -42.42 0.75
N TRP A 334 55.54 -41.64 1.70
CA TRP A 334 56.91 -41.79 2.22
C TRP A 334 56.95 -42.84 3.35
N TYR A 335 57.99 -43.66 3.37
CA TYR A 335 58.20 -44.74 4.33
C TYR A 335 59.56 -44.62 5.03
N LYS A 336 59.62 -45.03 6.30
CA LYS A 336 60.83 -45.02 7.15
C LYS A 336 61.84 -46.10 6.78
N ASP A 337 61.41 -47.13 6.05
CA ASP A 337 62.18 -48.34 5.78
C ASP A 337 62.15 -48.78 4.30
N THR A 338 63.14 -49.59 3.90
CA THR A 338 63.33 -50.02 2.49
C THR A 338 62.36 -51.10 2.01
N GLN A 339 61.67 -51.80 2.91
CA GLN A 339 60.63 -52.79 2.61
C GLN A 339 59.24 -52.15 2.49
N LEU A 340 59.11 -50.83 2.72
CA LEU A 340 57.87 -50.06 2.63
C LEU A 340 56.78 -50.60 3.58
N THR A 341 57.16 -50.81 4.84
CA THR A 341 56.29 -51.35 5.90
C THR A 341 55.88 -50.30 6.93
N GLU A 342 56.77 -49.38 7.29
CA GLU A 342 56.50 -48.28 8.24
C GLU A 342 56.33 -46.95 7.49
N ILE A 343 55.10 -46.42 7.44
CA ILE A 343 54.82 -45.10 6.85
C ILE A 343 55.44 -43.98 7.70
N TRP A 344 55.89 -42.91 7.03
CA TRP A 344 56.11 -41.60 7.63
C TRP A 344 54.86 -40.72 7.41
N ASP A 345 54.22 -40.33 8.50
CA ASP A 345 52.96 -39.60 8.56
C ASP A 345 53.23 -38.13 8.91
N PHE A 346 53.21 -37.23 7.92
CA PHE A 346 53.64 -35.83 8.11
C PHE A 346 52.81 -35.04 9.14
N ASP A 347 51.60 -35.48 9.48
CA ASP A 347 50.76 -34.89 10.54
C ASP A 347 51.11 -35.39 11.95
N LYS A 348 51.93 -36.45 12.10
CA LYS A 348 52.14 -37.17 13.37
C LYS A 348 53.61 -37.49 13.69
N ASP A 349 54.41 -37.82 12.70
CA ASP A 349 55.82 -38.17 12.86
C ASP A 349 56.69 -36.92 13.01
N ILE A 350 57.34 -36.83 14.16
CA ILE A 350 58.27 -35.76 14.51
C ILE A 350 59.72 -36.19 14.26
N VAL A 351 60.56 -35.25 13.83
CA VAL A 351 61.98 -35.54 13.59
C VAL A 351 62.73 -35.67 14.91
N THR A 352 63.19 -36.88 15.24
CA THR A 352 63.99 -37.16 16.44
C THR A 352 65.45 -37.48 16.14
N GLU A 353 65.78 -37.83 14.89
CA GLU A 353 67.14 -38.10 14.41
C GLU A 353 67.24 -37.90 12.88
N SER A 354 68.41 -38.17 12.27
CA SER A 354 68.58 -38.07 10.81
C SER A 354 68.08 -39.32 10.10
N ILE A 355 66.94 -39.21 9.41
CA ILE A 355 66.25 -40.32 8.73
C ILE A 355 66.36 -40.26 7.21
N THR A 356 66.23 -41.41 6.55
CA THR A 356 66.03 -41.51 5.09
C THR A 356 64.64 -42.08 4.82
N LEU A 357 63.85 -41.36 4.05
CA LEU A 357 62.49 -41.73 3.66
C LEU A 357 62.47 -42.28 2.24
N TYR A 358 61.67 -43.32 2.02
CA TYR A 358 61.58 -44.10 0.78
C TYR A 358 60.19 -43.96 0.16
N ALA A 359 60.12 -43.61 -1.13
CA ALA A 359 58.85 -43.44 -1.83
C ALA A 359 58.23 -44.82 -2.16
N SER A 360 56.96 -45.02 -1.80
CA SER A 360 56.14 -46.09 -2.38
C SER A 360 55.40 -45.60 -3.62
N TRP A 361 54.99 -46.55 -4.46
CA TRP A 361 54.35 -46.32 -5.74
C TRP A 361 53.12 -47.23 -5.86
N ASN A 362 51.94 -46.63 -5.92
CA ASN A 362 50.68 -47.33 -6.10
C ASN A 362 50.35 -47.40 -7.59
N GLU A 363 49.95 -48.58 -8.08
CA GLU A 363 49.64 -48.76 -9.50
C GLU A 363 48.25 -48.20 -9.86
N SER A 364 48.21 -47.49 -11.00
CA SER A 364 47.03 -46.96 -11.69
C SER A 364 46.25 -45.79 -11.04
N ILE A 365 46.29 -44.66 -11.76
CA ILE A 365 45.28 -43.60 -11.76
C ILE A 365 44.41 -43.73 -13.02
N TYR A 366 43.18 -43.22 -12.99
CA TYR A 366 42.20 -43.38 -14.07
C TYR A 366 41.44 -42.08 -14.41
N THR A 367 40.79 -42.08 -15.57
CA THR A 367 39.90 -41.02 -16.03
C THR A 367 38.44 -41.47 -15.97
N VAL A 368 37.55 -40.59 -15.49
CA VAL A 368 36.10 -40.80 -15.56
C VAL A 368 35.48 -39.86 -16.58
N GLU A 369 34.99 -40.44 -17.67
CA GLU A 369 34.24 -39.75 -18.72
C GLU A 369 32.73 -39.70 -18.37
N PHE A 370 31.99 -38.78 -19.00
CA PHE A 370 30.54 -38.64 -18.80
C PHE A 370 29.77 -38.59 -20.14
N GLU A 371 29.27 -39.74 -20.59
CA GLU A 371 28.38 -39.80 -21.76
C GLU A 371 26.96 -39.37 -21.36
N SER A 372 26.62 -38.13 -21.74
CA SER A 372 25.32 -37.50 -21.53
C SER A 372 24.14 -38.21 -22.22
N ASN A 373 24.38 -39.15 -23.13
CA ASN A 373 23.39 -39.79 -24.01
C ASN A 373 22.46 -38.74 -24.67
N GLY A 374 23.05 -37.75 -25.35
CA GLY A 374 22.32 -36.68 -26.02
C GLY A 374 21.75 -35.60 -25.10
N GLY A 375 22.33 -35.42 -23.91
CA GLY A 375 22.09 -34.24 -23.07
C GLY A 375 23.15 -33.16 -23.28
N THR A 376 23.21 -32.18 -22.38
CA THR A 376 24.32 -31.23 -22.28
C THR A 376 25.62 -31.97 -21.92
N PRO A 377 26.76 -31.63 -22.54
CA PRO A 377 28.05 -32.24 -22.23
C PRO A 377 28.48 -31.93 -20.80
N ILE A 378 29.23 -32.87 -20.21
CA ILE A 378 29.81 -32.80 -18.87
C ILE A 378 31.31 -33.07 -19.03
N ALA A 379 32.16 -32.31 -18.33
CA ALA A 379 33.60 -32.51 -18.39
C ALA A 379 34.01 -33.81 -17.68
N GLU A 380 35.02 -34.48 -18.23
CA GLU A 380 35.69 -35.62 -17.61
C GLU A 380 36.42 -35.24 -16.31
N ILE A 381 36.71 -36.26 -15.49
CA ILE A 381 37.54 -36.13 -14.28
C ILE A 381 38.78 -37.00 -14.48
N PRO A 382 39.93 -36.44 -14.87
CA PRO A 382 41.19 -37.17 -14.99
C PRO A 382 41.86 -37.34 -13.62
N GLY A 383 42.78 -38.32 -13.52
CA GLY A 383 43.66 -38.47 -12.36
C GLY A 383 43.00 -39.05 -11.09
N VAL A 384 41.89 -39.77 -11.23
CA VAL A 384 41.20 -40.41 -10.10
C VAL A 384 41.97 -41.65 -9.64
N HIS A 385 42.38 -41.69 -8.37
CA HIS A 385 43.09 -42.84 -7.80
C HIS A 385 42.21 -44.09 -7.72
N HIS A 386 42.78 -45.27 -8.05
CA HIS A 386 42.12 -46.56 -7.87
C HIS A 386 41.53 -46.70 -6.46
N GLY A 387 40.24 -47.04 -6.37
CA GLY A 387 39.55 -47.28 -5.11
C GLY A 387 38.94 -46.05 -4.43
N THR A 388 38.97 -44.87 -5.07
CA THR A 388 38.37 -43.63 -4.52
C THR A 388 36.98 -43.31 -5.09
N THR A 389 36.16 -42.58 -4.34
CA THR A 389 34.84 -42.07 -4.79
C THR A 389 34.95 -40.68 -5.40
N ILE A 390 34.29 -40.44 -6.53
CA ILE A 390 34.18 -39.11 -7.14
C ILE A 390 32.90 -38.36 -6.71
N GLN A 391 32.93 -37.02 -6.75
CA GLN A 391 31.72 -36.21 -6.54
C GLN A 391 30.77 -36.30 -7.73
N ALA A 392 29.47 -36.14 -7.47
CA ALA A 392 28.47 -36.10 -8.54
C ALA A 392 28.55 -34.78 -9.32
N PRO A 393 28.63 -34.80 -10.66
CA PRO A 393 28.52 -33.57 -11.45
C PRO A 393 27.09 -33.02 -11.40
N THR A 394 26.94 -31.75 -11.77
CA THR A 394 25.62 -31.14 -12.01
C THR A 394 24.84 -32.01 -13.01
N PRO A 395 23.58 -32.38 -12.72
CA PRO A 395 22.77 -33.16 -13.66
C PRO A 395 22.70 -32.51 -15.04
N PRO A 396 23.01 -33.23 -16.13
CA PRO A 396 22.85 -32.71 -17.48
C PRO A 396 21.37 -32.46 -17.78
N THR A 397 21.09 -31.60 -18.76
CA THR A 397 19.73 -31.37 -19.27
C THR A 397 19.58 -31.93 -20.68
N ARG A 398 18.37 -32.37 -21.04
CA ARG A 398 18.04 -32.88 -22.38
C ARG A 398 16.60 -32.50 -22.72
N PRO A 399 16.32 -31.72 -23.78
CA PRO A 399 14.96 -31.34 -24.14
C PRO A 399 14.06 -32.57 -24.35
N GLY A 400 12.87 -32.57 -23.73
CA GLY A 400 11.94 -33.70 -23.75
C GLY A 400 12.23 -34.86 -22.78
N TYR A 401 13.25 -34.76 -21.93
CA TYR A 401 13.63 -35.83 -21.01
C TYR A 401 13.96 -35.30 -19.61
N THR A 402 13.62 -36.08 -18.58
CA THR A 402 14.09 -35.83 -17.21
C THR A 402 15.30 -36.72 -16.90
N PHE A 403 16.35 -36.11 -16.33
CA PHE A 403 17.53 -36.85 -15.90
C PHE A 403 17.17 -37.84 -14.79
N LYS A 404 17.54 -39.11 -14.98
CA LYS A 404 17.19 -40.21 -14.07
C LYS A 404 18.32 -40.54 -13.11
N ASN A 405 19.50 -40.84 -13.64
CA ASN A 405 20.75 -41.07 -12.89
C ASN A 405 21.94 -41.31 -13.83
N TRP A 406 23.13 -41.37 -13.26
CA TRP A 406 24.32 -41.92 -13.92
C TRP A 406 24.39 -43.45 -13.72
N TYR A 407 24.94 -44.16 -14.70
CA TYR A 407 25.06 -45.61 -14.75
C TYR A 407 26.47 -45.99 -15.22
N SER A 408 27.05 -47.07 -14.70
CA SER A 408 28.41 -47.52 -15.06
C SER A 408 28.43 -48.51 -16.24
N ASP A 409 27.34 -48.59 -17.00
CA ASP A 409 27.24 -49.43 -18.18
C ASP A 409 26.34 -48.78 -19.25
N VAL A 410 26.72 -48.95 -20.52
CA VAL A 410 25.98 -48.40 -21.69
C VAL A 410 24.57 -48.99 -21.84
N THR A 411 24.25 -50.11 -21.17
CA THR A 411 22.89 -50.70 -21.18
C THR A 411 22.01 -50.21 -20.03
N LEU A 412 22.48 -49.25 -19.23
CA LEU A 412 21.76 -48.53 -18.18
C LEU A 412 21.11 -49.44 -17.12
N LYS A 413 21.83 -50.46 -16.66
CA LYS A 413 21.39 -51.43 -15.64
C LYS A 413 22.02 -51.15 -14.27
N THR A 414 23.34 -50.95 -14.23
CA THR A 414 24.12 -50.72 -13.02
C THR A 414 24.14 -49.23 -12.71
N LYS A 415 23.18 -48.77 -11.91
CA LYS A 415 23.15 -47.38 -11.43
C LYS A 415 24.41 -47.07 -10.62
N TRP A 416 25.04 -45.93 -10.89
CA TRP A 416 26.15 -45.42 -10.10
C TRP A 416 25.67 -44.74 -8.81
N ASP A 417 26.42 -44.91 -7.72
CA ASP A 417 26.20 -44.20 -6.45
C ASP A 417 27.51 -43.54 -6.03
N PHE A 418 27.62 -42.23 -6.27
CA PHE A 418 28.80 -41.40 -5.98
C PHE A 418 29.23 -41.40 -4.49
N LYS A 419 28.42 -41.95 -3.58
CA LYS A 419 28.76 -42.10 -2.15
C LYS A 419 29.18 -43.52 -1.76
N LYS A 420 29.17 -44.48 -2.68
CA LYS A 420 29.50 -45.90 -2.41
C LYS A 420 30.40 -46.55 -3.45
N HIS A 421 30.29 -46.17 -4.72
CA HIS A 421 31.02 -46.79 -5.80
C HIS A 421 32.33 -46.04 -6.04
N THR A 422 33.39 -46.81 -6.19
CA THR A 422 34.76 -46.33 -6.32
C THR A 422 35.28 -46.61 -7.73
N VAL A 423 36.18 -45.75 -8.22
CA VAL A 423 36.75 -45.88 -9.57
C VAL A 423 37.88 -46.89 -9.53
N THR A 424 37.79 -47.96 -10.33
CA THR A 424 38.74 -49.10 -10.35
C THR A 424 39.42 -49.31 -11.70
N ASN A 425 39.06 -48.51 -12.70
CA ASN A 425 39.57 -48.52 -14.07
C ASN A 425 39.12 -47.23 -14.77
N ASP A 426 39.71 -46.90 -15.92
CA ASP A 426 39.15 -45.88 -16.82
C ASP A 426 37.71 -46.26 -17.16
N MET A 427 36.77 -45.32 -17.00
CA MET A 427 35.35 -45.63 -17.14
C MET A 427 34.50 -44.46 -17.60
N THR A 428 33.58 -44.73 -18.50
CA THR A 428 32.52 -43.80 -18.89
C THR A 428 31.28 -44.01 -18.02
N LEU A 429 30.76 -42.95 -17.42
CA LEU A 429 29.45 -42.93 -16.77
C LEU A 429 28.39 -42.45 -17.76
N TYR A 430 27.31 -43.22 -17.91
CA TYR A 430 26.25 -43.02 -18.89
C TYR A 430 25.01 -42.41 -18.24
N ALA A 431 24.50 -41.30 -18.79
CA ALA A 431 23.28 -40.67 -18.29
C ALA A 431 22.04 -41.45 -18.75
N ALA A 432 21.20 -41.84 -17.79
CA ALA A 432 19.87 -42.38 -18.07
C ALA A 432 18.82 -41.27 -18.01
N TRP A 433 17.80 -41.42 -18.85
CA TRP A 433 16.75 -40.45 -19.08
C TRP A 433 15.37 -41.11 -18.96
N ASN A 434 14.39 -40.41 -18.37
CA ASN A 434 12.98 -40.76 -18.55
C ASN A 434 12.38 -39.81 -19.59
N GLU A 435 11.74 -40.37 -20.62
CA GLU A 435 11.03 -39.60 -21.65
C GLU A 435 9.85 -38.85 -21.04
N VAL A 436 9.83 -37.52 -21.16
CA VAL A 436 8.67 -36.71 -20.84
C VAL A 436 7.70 -36.81 -22.00
N LYS A 437 6.41 -36.86 -21.68
CA LYS A 437 5.34 -36.88 -22.68
C LYS A 437 4.25 -35.91 -22.28
N TYR A 438 3.72 -35.24 -23.28
CA TYR A 438 2.78 -34.15 -23.12
C TYR A 438 1.37 -34.56 -23.53
N THR A 439 0.42 -33.74 -23.12
CA THR A 439 -0.99 -33.78 -23.51
C THR A 439 -1.33 -32.49 -24.25
N VAL A 440 -1.98 -32.62 -25.41
CA VAL A 440 -2.66 -31.50 -26.06
C VAL A 440 -4.14 -31.57 -25.72
N THR A 441 -4.67 -30.50 -25.13
CA THR A 441 -6.10 -30.31 -24.84
C THR A 441 -6.72 -29.33 -25.84
N PHE A 442 -8.04 -29.41 -25.98
CA PHE A 442 -8.79 -28.69 -27.00
C PHE A 442 -9.98 -27.99 -26.35
N GLU A 443 -9.87 -26.69 -26.13
CA GLU A 443 -10.96 -25.87 -25.60
C GLU A 443 -11.84 -25.39 -26.75
N THR A 444 -13.07 -25.92 -26.80
CA THR A 444 -13.97 -25.78 -27.94
C THR A 444 -14.84 -24.53 -27.88
N ASP A 445 -14.78 -23.77 -26.77
CA ASP A 445 -15.52 -22.52 -26.54
C ASP A 445 -16.98 -22.57 -27.00
N GLY A 446 -17.69 -23.63 -26.58
CA GLY A 446 -19.11 -23.87 -26.89
C GLY A 446 -19.38 -24.88 -28.02
N GLY A 447 -18.35 -25.33 -28.75
CA GLY A 447 -18.47 -26.43 -29.72
C GLY A 447 -18.43 -27.84 -29.09
N THR A 448 -18.72 -28.86 -29.90
CA THR A 448 -18.69 -30.28 -29.51
C THR A 448 -17.33 -30.69 -28.92
N PRO A 449 -17.27 -31.38 -27.76
CA PRO A 449 -16.02 -31.74 -27.10
C PRO A 449 -15.06 -32.54 -27.97
N VAL A 450 -13.78 -32.16 -27.98
CA VAL A 450 -12.70 -32.87 -28.68
C VAL A 450 -11.79 -33.56 -27.67
N ALA A 451 -11.49 -34.85 -27.92
CA ALA A 451 -10.71 -35.66 -27.00
C ALA A 451 -9.22 -35.24 -26.98
N PRO A 452 -8.59 -35.08 -25.81
CA PRO A 452 -7.20 -34.64 -25.71
C PRO A 452 -6.23 -35.71 -26.20
N ILE A 453 -5.22 -35.30 -26.97
CA ILE A 453 -4.17 -36.18 -27.49
C ILE A 453 -3.10 -36.33 -26.40
N LYS A 454 -2.99 -37.53 -25.84
CA LYS A 454 -2.06 -37.86 -24.73
C LYS A 454 -0.82 -38.60 -25.23
N ASN A 455 0.24 -38.59 -24.44
CA ASN A 455 1.51 -39.27 -24.70
C ASN A 455 2.29 -38.72 -25.90
N VAL A 456 2.11 -37.45 -26.26
CA VAL A 456 2.88 -36.79 -27.32
C VAL A 456 4.35 -36.68 -26.88
N LYS A 457 5.30 -37.08 -27.73
CA LYS A 457 6.73 -36.89 -27.45
C LYS A 457 7.11 -35.42 -27.71
N TYR A 458 8.16 -34.97 -27.03
CA TYR A 458 8.79 -33.68 -27.32
C TYR A 458 9.15 -33.53 -28.80
N ASP A 459 8.91 -32.33 -29.34
CA ASP A 459 9.23 -31.93 -30.72
C ASP A 459 8.59 -32.85 -31.78
N GLN A 460 7.31 -33.20 -31.57
CA GLN A 460 6.49 -33.89 -32.56
C GLN A 460 5.24 -33.09 -32.91
N THR A 461 4.89 -33.08 -34.20
CA THR A 461 3.59 -32.60 -34.68
C THR A 461 2.47 -33.55 -34.22
N ILE A 462 1.30 -33.02 -33.88
CA ILE A 462 0.09 -33.82 -33.68
C ILE A 462 -0.76 -33.85 -34.95
N LYS A 463 -1.50 -34.95 -35.16
CA LYS A 463 -2.52 -35.00 -36.22
C LYS A 463 -3.70 -34.11 -35.81
N GLU A 464 -4.20 -33.33 -36.77
CA GLU A 464 -5.43 -32.56 -36.63
C GLU A 464 -6.62 -33.47 -36.23
N PRO A 465 -7.40 -33.08 -35.20
CA PRO A 465 -8.62 -33.80 -34.82
C PRO A 465 -9.73 -33.60 -35.86
N ALA A 466 -10.86 -34.27 -35.70
CA ALA A 466 -12.07 -33.86 -36.41
C ALA A 466 -12.44 -32.43 -35.95
N ALA A 467 -12.81 -31.57 -36.90
CA ALA A 467 -13.29 -30.23 -36.58
C ALA A 467 -14.52 -30.30 -35.65
N PRO A 468 -14.55 -29.55 -34.54
CA PRO A 468 -15.74 -29.47 -33.71
C PRO A 468 -16.86 -28.75 -34.46
N SER A 469 -18.12 -29.03 -34.12
CA SER A 469 -19.27 -28.24 -34.57
C SER A 469 -19.85 -27.39 -33.45
N ARG A 470 -20.39 -26.23 -33.80
CA ARG A 470 -21.10 -25.31 -32.90
C ARG A 470 -22.28 -24.74 -33.67
N GLU A 471 -23.48 -24.82 -33.11
CA GLU A 471 -24.72 -24.41 -33.78
C GLU A 471 -24.69 -22.91 -34.10
N GLY A 472 -24.82 -22.58 -35.39
CA GLY A 472 -24.74 -21.20 -35.89
C GLY A 472 -23.36 -20.66 -36.25
N TYR A 473 -22.29 -21.46 -36.14
CA TYR A 473 -20.91 -21.00 -36.39
C TYR A 473 -20.17 -21.87 -37.41
N GLY A 474 -19.24 -21.25 -38.13
CA GLY A 474 -18.19 -21.93 -38.89
C GLY A 474 -16.93 -22.06 -38.04
N PHE A 475 -16.31 -23.23 -38.05
CA PHE A 475 -15.02 -23.46 -37.38
C PHE A 475 -13.88 -22.96 -38.28
N ASP A 476 -13.17 -21.90 -37.88
CA ASP A 476 -12.02 -21.38 -38.64
C ASP A 476 -10.73 -22.16 -38.33
N GLY A 477 -10.54 -22.57 -37.08
CA GLY A 477 -9.39 -23.41 -36.72
C GLY A 477 -9.00 -23.39 -35.25
N TRP A 478 -7.88 -24.07 -34.98
CA TRP A 478 -7.23 -24.14 -33.67
C TRP A 478 -6.15 -23.06 -33.53
N PHE A 479 -6.06 -22.44 -32.35
CA PHE A 479 -5.11 -21.38 -32.02
C PHE A 479 -4.34 -21.72 -30.74
N HIS A 480 -3.10 -21.23 -30.63
CA HIS A 480 -2.23 -21.37 -29.45
C HIS A 480 -2.75 -20.60 -28.24
N ASP A 481 -3.65 -19.64 -28.43
CA ASP A 481 -4.07 -18.68 -27.42
C ASP A 481 -5.56 -18.27 -27.56
N ALA A 482 -6.20 -17.98 -26.43
CA ALA A 482 -7.60 -17.54 -26.36
C ALA A 482 -7.84 -16.08 -26.82
N THR A 483 -6.82 -15.39 -27.32
CA THR A 483 -6.92 -14.11 -28.04
C THR A 483 -6.74 -14.27 -29.56
N PHE A 484 -6.65 -15.52 -30.04
CA PHE A 484 -6.60 -15.93 -31.44
C PHE A 484 -5.48 -15.26 -32.25
N THR A 485 -4.34 -14.97 -31.62
CA THR A 485 -3.21 -14.29 -32.27
C THR A 485 -2.34 -15.21 -33.12
N GLN A 486 -2.20 -16.49 -32.73
CA GLN A 486 -1.38 -17.47 -33.44
C GLN A 486 -2.18 -18.75 -33.75
N LYS A 487 -2.47 -18.97 -35.03
CA LYS A 487 -3.17 -20.19 -35.52
C LYS A 487 -2.22 -21.39 -35.49
N TRP A 488 -2.65 -22.50 -34.89
CA TRP A 488 -1.85 -23.73 -34.77
C TRP A 488 -1.77 -24.45 -36.12
N ASN A 489 -0.56 -24.81 -36.54
CA ASN A 489 -0.29 -25.49 -37.79
C ASN A 489 0.09 -26.96 -37.56
N PHE A 490 -0.86 -27.89 -37.73
CA PHE A 490 -0.67 -29.33 -37.57
C PHE A 490 0.41 -29.98 -38.47
N THR A 491 0.96 -29.25 -39.45
CA THR A 491 2.07 -29.71 -40.32
C THR A 491 3.44 -29.13 -39.97
N LYS A 492 3.52 -28.20 -39.01
CA LYS A 492 4.76 -27.46 -38.67
C LYS A 492 4.98 -27.30 -37.18
N ASP A 493 3.92 -27.06 -36.41
CA ASP A 493 4.00 -26.75 -34.99
C ASP A 493 4.16 -28.05 -34.20
N THR A 494 5.16 -28.08 -33.32
CA THR A 494 5.54 -29.27 -32.54
C THR A 494 5.25 -29.07 -31.05
N VAL A 495 4.88 -30.16 -30.39
CA VAL A 495 4.52 -30.14 -28.96
C VAL A 495 5.78 -30.25 -28.11
N THR A 496 6.10 -29.20 -27.37
CA THR A 496 7.26 -29.10 -26.48
C THR A 496 6.90 -29.04 -24.99
N GLU A 497 5.64 -28.74 -24.67
CA GLU A 497 5.03 -28.79 -23.34
C GLU A 497 3.53 -29.15 -23.39
N ASP A 498 2.87 -29.31 -22.23
CA ASP A 498 1.42 -29.54 -22.20
C ASP A 498 0.69 -28.33 -22.81
N THR A 499 -0.03 -28.55 -23.92
CA THR A 499 -0.54 -27.49 -24.79
C THR A 499 -2.06 -27.41 -24.71
N VAL A 500 -2.62 -26.20 -24.68
CA VAL A 500 -4.06 -25.95 -24.81
C VAL A 500 -4.30 -25.26 -26.16
N LEU A 501 -5.21 -25.82 -26.97
CA LEU A 501 -5.60 -25.22 -28.26
C LEU A 501 -7.05 -24.72 -28.20
N HIS A 502 -7.26 -23.48 -28.63
CA HIS A 502 -8.54 -22.78 -28.59
C HIS A 502 -9.22 -22.76 -29.95
N ALA A 503 -10.54 -22.98 -29.98
CA ALA A 503 -11.34 -23.00 -31.20
C ALA A 503 -11.81 -21.57 -31.60
N LEU A 504 -11.39 -21.09 -32.77
CA LEU A 504 -11.96 -19.88 -33.35
C LEU A 504 -13.22 -20.20 -34.17
N TRP A 505 -14.23 -19.36 -34.00
CA TRP A 505 -15.55 -19.47 -34.62
C TRP A 505 -15.90 -18.16 -35.35
N ASP A 506 -16.22 -18.23 -36.65
CA ASP A 506 -16.94 -17.16 -37.36
C ASP A 506 -18.44 -17.49 -37.35
N TYR A 507 -19.31 -16.49 -37.50
CA TYR A 507 -20.74 -16.71 -37.61
C TYR A 507 -21.10 -17.30 -38.97
N GLN A 508 -22.03 -18.26 -39.00
CA GLN A 508 -22.75 -18.53 -40.24
C GLN A 508 -23.66 -17.33 -40.55
N ARG A 509 -23.75 -16.96 -41.84
CA ARG A 509 -24.55 -15.84 -42.29
C ARG A 509 -25.62 -16.29 -43.27
N TYR A 510 -26.74 -15.58 -43.27
CA TYR A 510 -27.95 -15.92 -44.02
C TYR A 510 -28.58 -14.68 -44.63
N ASN A 511 -29.46 -14.93 -45.61
CA ASN A 511 -30.21 -13.89 -46.29
C ASN A 511 -31.70 -13.92 -45.87
N VAL A 512 -32.31 -12.73 -45.74
CA VAL A 512 -33.74 -12.54 -45.53
C VAL A 512 -34.36 -11.91 -46.77
N MET A 513 -35.20 -12.68 -47.48
CA MET A 513 -35.86 -12.27 -48.72
C MET A 513 -37.32 -11.89 -48.48
N PHE A 514 -37.81 -10.86 -49.15
CA PHE A 514 -39.14 -10.27 -48.92
C PHE A 514 -40.06 -10.41 -50.14
N GLU A 515 -40.92 -11.43 -50.11
CA GLU A 515 -41.89 -11.70 -51.17
C GLU A 515 -43.14 -10.83 -51.00
N SER A 516 -43.26 -9.76 -51.78
CA SER A 516 -44.32 -8.75 -51.63
C SER A 516 -45.70 -9.19 -52.13
N HIS A 517 -45.83 -10.33 -52.82
CA HIS A 517 -47.08 -10.87 -53.36
C HIS A 517 -47.94 -9.84 -54.13
N GLY A 518 -47.28 -9.00 -54.94
CA GLY A 518 -47.92 -7.97 -55.77
C GLY A 518 -48.00 -6.57 -55.14
N GLY A 519 -47.40 -6.36 -53.96
CA GLY A 519 -47.03 -5.03 -53.48
C GLY A 519 -45.68 -4.56 -54.01
N SER A 520 -45.27 -3.36 -53.64
CA SER A 520 -43.94 -2.81 -53.94
C SER A 520 -42.80 -3.72 -53.50
N SER A 521 -41.73 -3.77 -54.29
CA SER A 521 -40.52 -4.56 -54.00
C SER A 521 -39.81 -4.07 -52.75
N VAL A 522 -39.39 -5.01 -51.88
CA VAL A 522 -38.56 -4.75 -50.71
C VAL A 522 -37.21 -5.45 -50.90
N ALA A 523 -36.13 -4.80 -50.46
CA ALA A 523 -34.77 -5.30 -50.66
C ALA A 523 -34.48 -6.51 -49.75
N THR A 524 -33.81 -7.53 -50.31
CA THR A 524 -33.20 -8.62 -49.53
C THR A 524 -32.17 -8.05 -48.54
N LEU A 525 -32.17 -8.56 -47.32
CA LEU A 525 -31.09 -8.35 -46.35
C LEU A 525 -30.09 -9.50 -46.48
N GLU A 526 -28.82 -9.19 -46.66
CA GLU A 526 -27.73 -10.16 -46.88
C GLU A 526 -26.73 -10.15 -45.71
N ASP A 527 -25.89 -11.19 -45.59
CA ASP A 527 -24.80 -11.30 -44.60
C ASP A 527 -25.25 -11.20 -43.10
N ILE A 528 -26.50 -11.55 -42.77
CA ILE A 528 -27.02 -11.51 -41.39
C ILE A 528 -26.46 -12.66 -40.54
N ASN A 529 -25.85 -12.38 -39.38
CA ASN A 529 -25.23 -13.43 -38.57
C ASN A 529 -26.28 -14.32 -37.88
N HIS A 530 -25.98 -15.62 -37.73
CA HIS A 530 -26.85 -16.58 -37.06
C HIS A 530 -27.23 -16.12 -35.63
N GLY A 531 -28.52 -15.91 -35.41
CA GLY A 531 -29.09 -15.49 -34.14
C GLY A 531 -29.27 -13.97 -33.99
N GLU A 532 -28.99 -13.17 -35.02
CA GLU A 532 -29.32 -11.75 -35.03
C GLU A 532 -30.79 -11.49 -35.39
N GLN A 533 -31.28 -10.34 -34.93
CA GLN A 533 -32.58 -9.78 -35.32
C GLN A 533 -32.38 -8.83 -36.50
N VAL A 534 -33.27 -8.89 -37.49
CA VAL A 534 -33.29 -7.93 -38.61
C VAL A 534 -34.28 -6.80 -38.35
N PRO A 535 -34.00 -5.56 -38.79
CA PRO A 535 -34.97 -4.47 -38.71
C PRO A 535 -36.19 -4.79 -39.59
N GLN A 536 -37.37 -4.35 -39.16
CA GLN A 536 -38.55 -4.32 -40.04
C GLN A 536 -38.27 -3.34 -41.20
N PRO A 537 -38.42 -3.75 -42.48
CA PRO A 537 -38.36 -2.83 -43.60
C PRO A 537 -39.59 -1.93 -43.65
N ASP A 538 -39.53 -0.82 -44.39
CA ASP A 538 -40.72 0.00 -44.66
C ASP A 538 -41.85 -0.86 -45.23
N ASP A 539 -43.07 -0.66 -44.70
CA ASP A 539 -44.23 -1.46 -45.08
C ASP A 539 -44.53 -1.30 -46.59
N PRO A 540 -44.64 -2.40 -47.37
CA PRO A 540 -44.88 -2.32 -48.79
C PRO A 540 -46.29 -1.77 -49.08
N THR A 541 -46.46 -1.18 -50.26
CA THR A 541 -47.75 -0.64 -50.73
C THR A 541 -48.34 -1.48 -51.85
N ARG A 542 -49.67 -1.65 -51.87
CA ARG A 542 -50.43 -2.34 -52.91
C ARG A 542 -51.79 -1.67 -53.13
N GLU A 543 -52.10 -1.30 -54.36
CA GLU A 543 -53.36 -0.61 -54.69
C GLU A 543 -54.58 -1.47 -54.35
N GLY A 544 -55.52 -0.90 -53.58
CA GLY A 544 -56.73 -1.58 -53.12
C GLY A 544 -56.58 -2.50 -51.90
N TYR A 545 -55.41 -2.61 -51.30
CA TYR A 545 -55.16 -3.47 -50.12
C TYR A 545 -54.48 -2.73 -48.97
N GLN A 546 -54.75 -3.17 -47.75
CA GLN A 546 -54.01 -2.84 -46.54
C GLN A 546 -52.96 -3.93 -46.27
N PHE A 547 -51.76 -3.54 -45.90
CA PHE A 547 -50.74 -4.46 -45.41
C PHE A 547 -51.06 -4.93 -43.99
N ASP A 548 -51.10 -6.25 -43.76
CA ASP A 548 -51.25 -6.83 -42.41
C ASP A 548 -49.88 -7.05 -41.77
N GLY A 549 -48.92 -7.58 -42.54
CA GLY A 549 -47.55 -7.80 -42.08
C GLY A 549 -46.81 -8.86 -42.88
N TRP A 550 -45.59 -9.15 -42.42
CA TRP A 550 -44.73 -10.21 -42.92
C TRP A 550 -45.01 -11.55 -42.21
N TYR A 551 -44.95 -12.65 -42.95
CA TYR A 551 -45.25 -14.00 -42.48
C TYR A 551 -44.14 -14.98 -42.89
N LEU A 552 -43.84 -15.97 -42.04
CA LEU A 552 -42.77 -16.96 -42.27
C LEU A 552 -43.19 -18.09 -43.24
N ASP A 553 -44.48 -18.22 -43.53
CA ASP A 553 -45.06 -19.27 -44.36
C ASP A 553 -45.89 -18.72 -45.53
N GLU A 554 -45.84 -19.39 -46.68
CA GLU A 554 -46.68 -19.10 -47.86
C GLU A 554 -48.19 -19.20 -47.56
N THR A 555 -48.58 -19.94 -46.52
CA THR A 555 -49.98 -20.03 -46.04
C THR A 555 -50.41 -18.87 -45.14
N LEU A 556 -49.51 -17.92 -44.83
CA LEU A 556 -49.77 -16.67 -44.11
C LEU A 556 -50.41 -16.89 -42.72
N THR A 557 -49.91 -17.88 -41.98
CA THR A 557 -50.38 -18.28 -40.64
C THR A 557 -49.44 -17.86 -39.50
N GLN A 558 -48.13 -17.85 -39.74
CA GLN A 558 -47.07 -17.54 -38.76
C GLN A 558 -46.54 -16.12 -39.01
N LYS A 559 -47.15 -15.13 -38.36
CA LYS A 559 -46.72 -13.72 -38.47
C LYS A 559 -45.31 -13.56 -37.89
N TRP A 560 -44.42 -12.90 -38.63
CA TRP A 560 -43.04 -12.67 -38.19
C TRP A 560 -42.95 -11.44 -37.29
N ASP A 561 -42.31 -11.58 -36.14
CA ASP A 561 -42.04 -10.48 -35.20
C ASP A 561 -40.54 -10.13 -35.20
N PHE A 562 -40.20 -9.03 -35.87
CA PHE A 562 -38.85 -8.47 -35.96
C PHE A 562 -38.25 -8.12 -34.58
N ASN A 563 -39.06 -7.93 -33.54
CA ASN A 563 -38.61 -7.60 -32.19
C ASN A 563 -38.39 -8.83 -31.30
N ALA A 564 -38.86 -10.02 -31.70
CA ALA A 564 -38.78 -11.25 -30.90
C ALA A 564 -38.08 -12.43 -31.60
N GLN A 565 -38.05 -12.45 -32.94
CA GLN A 565 -37.47 -13.55 -33.72
C GLN A 565 -36.08 -13.20 -34.26
N VAL A 566 -35.30 -14.24 -34.55
CA VAL A 566 -33.90 -14.19 -34.98
C VAL A 566 -33.67 -15.06 -36.22
N VAL A 567 -32.71 -14.68 -37.06
CA VAL A 567 -32.39 -15.39 -38.31
C VAL A 567 -31.42 -16.54 -38.01
N THR A 568 -31.85 -17.78 -38.18
CA THR A 568 -31.04 -19.00 -37.95
C THR A 568 -30.78 -19.82 -39.22
N LYS A 569 -31.29 -19.33 -40.37
CA LYS A 569 -31.14 -19.89 -41.72
C LYS A 569 -31.63 -18.87 -42.74
N ASP A 570 -31.39 -19.11 -44.02
CA ASP A 570 -32.05 -18.36 -45.10
C ASP A 570 -33.57 -18.40 -44.92
N THR A 571 -34.19 -17.22 -44.98
CA THR A 571 -35.56 -16.99 -44.56
C THR A 571 -36.30 -16.13 -45.60
N THR A 572 -37.37 -16.68 -46.18
CA THR A 572 -38.31 -15.89 -46.99
C THR A 572 -39.46 -15.41 -46.11
N LEU A 573 -39.78 -14.12 -46.20
CA LEU A 573 -40.93 -13.52 -45.54
C LEU A 573 -41.97 -13.10 -46.59
N HIS A 574 -43.21 -13.52 -46.38
CA HIS A 574 -44.32 -13.41 -47.32
C HIS A 574 -45.28 -12.30 -46.86
N ALA A 575 -45.55 -11.32 -47.72
CA ALA A 575 -46.45 -10.21 -47.42
C ALA A 575 -47.93 -10.64 -47.41
N LYS A 576 -48.62 -10.40 -46.30
CA LYS A 576 -50.07 -10.61 -46.18
C LYS A 576 -50.84 -9.31 -46.41
N TRP A 577 -51.90 -9.43 -47.20
CA TRP A 577 -52.74 -8.31 -47.65
C TRP A 577 -54.20 -8.53 -47.26
N LEU A 578 -54.84 -7.49 -46.73
CA LEU A 578 -56.28 -7.43 -46.53
C LEU A 578 -56.88 -6.56 -47.65
N LEU A 579 -57.91 -7.05 -48.33
CA LEU A 579 -58.58 -6.27 -49.38
C LEU A 579 -59.39 -5.13 -48.73
N ASN A 580 -59.22 -3.90 -49.22
CA ASN A 580 -59.92 -2.74 -48.66
C ASN A 580 -61.44 -2.86 -48.88
N SER A 581 -62.21 -2.27 -47.97
CA SER A 581 -63.67 -2.19 -48.04
C SER A 581 -64.17 -0.77 -47.74
N TYR A 582 -65.23 -0.35 -48.42
CA TYR A 582 -65.77 1.02 -48.39
C TYR A 582 -67.28 1.03 -48.17
N ASP A 583 -67.78 2.04 -47.45
CA ASP A 583 -69.22 2.27 -47.28
C ASP A 583 -69.81 3.03 -48.47
N ILE A 584 -70.65 2.34 -49.24
CA ILE A 584 -71.35 2.88 -50.40
C ILE A 584 -72.73 3.36 -49.97
N HIS A 585 -72.95 4.66 -50.06
CA HIS A 585 -74.15 5.35 -49.61
C HIS A 585 -75.12 5.60 -50.77
N PHE A 586 -76.42 5.63 -50.48
CA PHE A 586 -77.47 5.84 -51.50
C PHE A 586 -78.38 7.03 -51.14
N ASP A 587 -78.13 8.19 -51.75
CA ASP A 587 -78.99 9.37 -51.61
C ASP A 587 -80.17 9.25 -52.60
N SER A 588 -81.35 8.95 -52.06
CA SER A 588 -82.59 8.79 -52.82
C SER A 588 -83.12 10.09 -53.44
N ASN A 589 -82.49 11.25 -53.20
CA ASN A 589 -82.92 12.57 -53.67
C ASN A 589 -84.44 12.78 -53.48
N GLY A 590 -84.94 12.51 -52.27
CA GLY A 590 -86.36 12.65 -51.90
C GLY A 590 -87.26 11.46 -52.25
N GLY A 591 -86.71 10.32 -52.65
CA GLY A 591 -87.43 9.03 -52.66
C GLY A 591 -87.29 8.26 -51.34
N THR A 592 -87.85 7.06 -51.28
CA THR A 592 -87.66 6.12 -50.14
C THR A 592 -86.19 5.87 -49.83
N THR A 593 -85.83 5.84 -48.54
CA THR A 593 -84.48 5.54 -48.05
C THR A 593 -83.98 4.18 -48.53
N ILE A 594 -82.72 4.11 -48.95
CA ILE A 594 -82.01 2.89 -49.33
C ILE A 594 -80.83 2.72 -48.35
N PRO A 595 -80.64 1.55 -47.72
CA PRO A 595 -79.51 1.32 -46.82
C PRO A 595 -78.16 1.38 -47.54
N SER A 596 -77.14 1.95 -46.89
CA SER A 596 -75.75 1.81 -47.33
C SER A 596 -75.28 0.35 -47.31
N ILE A 597 -74.26 0.04 -48.11
CA ILE A 597 -73.64 -1.29 -48.18
C ILE A 597 -72.12 -1.19 -48.07
N VAL A 598 -71.50 -2.17 -47.42
CA VAL A 598 -70.03 -2.33 -47.46
C VAL A 598 -69.65 -3.03 -48.76
N ALA A 599 -68.70 -2.48 -49.50
CA ALA A 599 -68.21 -3.02 -50.77
C ALA A 599 -66.68 -3.18 -50.76
N ASN A 600 -66.17 -4.29 -51.27
CA ASN A 600 -64.73 -4.49 -51.40
C ASN A 600 -64.18 -3.72 -52.62
N HIS A 601 -62.96 -3.20 -52.50
CA HIS A 601 -62.28 -2.44 -53.54
C HIS A 601 -62.27 -3.18 -54.89
N GLY A 602 -62.84 -2.56 -55.92
CA GLY A 602 -62.84 -3.10 -57.28
C GLY A 602 -63.79 -4.29 -57.52
N MET A 603 -64.69 -4.60 -56.58
CA MET A 603 -65.66 -5.71 -56.70
C MET A 603 -67.08 -5.21 -57.03
N PRO A 604 -67.89 -5.98 -57.80
CA PRO A 604 -69.26 -5.59 -58.13
C PRO A 604 -70.14 -5.46 -56.89
N ILE A 605 -70.96 -4.42 -56.86
CA ILE A 605 -72.01 -4.23 -55.85
C ILE A 605 -73.38 -4.65 -56.39
N PRO A 606 -74.24 -5.32 -55.59
CA PRO A 606 -75.59 -5.64 -56.03
C PRO A 606 -76.40 -4.36 -56.26
N LYS A 607 -77.17 -4.32 -57.34
CA LYS A 607 -78.14 -3.23 -57.57
C LYS A 607 -79.15 -3.21 -56.40
N PRO A 608 -79.35 -2.07 -55.70
CA PRO A 608 -80.38 -1.97 -54.69
C PRO A 608 -81.78 -2.03 -55.32
N ILE A 609 -82.81 -2.15 -54.48
CA ILE A 609 -84.19 -1.91 -54.92
C ILE A 609 -84.32 -0.47 -55.44
N ASP A 610 -85.02 -0.28 -56.55
CA ASP A 610 -85.25 1.05 -57.10
C ASP A 610 -86.11 1.85 -56.12
N PRO A 611 -85.69 3.07 -55.73
CA PRO A 611 -86.43 3.87 -54.76
C PRO A 611 -87.77 4.34 -55.35
N ILE A 612 -88.70 4.71 -54.48
CA ILE A 612 -90.02 5.22 -54.86
C ILE A 612 -90.13 6.70 -54.45
N ARG A 613 -90.55 7.55 -55.37
CA ARG A 613 -90.89 8.97 -55.13
C ARG A 613 -92.22 9.27 -55.81
N VAL A 614 -93.23 9.65 -55.02
CA VAL A 614 -94.59 9.92 -55.52
C VAL A 614 -94.54 11.07 -56.54
N GLY A 615 -95.18 10.87 -57.69
CA GLY A 615 -95.17 11.83 -58.81
C GLY A 615 -93.98 11.76 -59.77
N TYR A 616 -93.01 10.88 -59.55
CA TYR A 616 -91.82 10.75 -60.39
C TYR A 616 -91.64 9.31 -60.92
N ILE A 617 -90.76 9.18 -61.90
CA ILE A 617 -90.25 7.94 -62.48
C ILE A 617 -88.75 7.90 -62.17
N PHE A 618 -88.25 6.78 -61.65
CA PHE A 618 -86.83 6.59 -61.35
C PHE A 618 -86.04 6.38 -62.66
N ASP A 619 -84.97 7.14 -62.85
CA ASP A 619 -84.10 7.11 -64.05
C ASP A 619 -82.85 6.23 -63.85
N GLY A 620 -82.30 6.24 -62.64
CA GLY A 620 -81.09 5.51 -62.29
C GLY A 620 -80.31 6.16 -61.14
N TRP A 621 -79.23 5.48 -60.77
CA TRP A 621 -78.22 5.95 -59.82
C TRP A 621 -77.08 6.66 -60.56
N TYR A 622 -76.50 7.69 -59.95
CA TYR A 622 -75.47 8.55 -60.54
C TYR A 622 -74.32 8.77 -59.55
N GLN A 623 -73.09 8.83 -60.05
CA GLN A 623 -71.85 8.96 -59.27
C GLN A 623 -71.68 10.34 -58.61
N ASN A 624 -72.37 11.37 -59.12
CA ASN A 624 -72.24 12.74 -58.67
C ASN A 624 -73.60 13.41 -58.44
N LYS A 625 -73.62 14.40 -57.55
CA LYS A 625 -74.84 15.10 -57.11
C LYS A 625 -75.52 15.91 -58.21
N ASP A 626 -74.78 16.30 -59.25
CA ASP A 626 -75.29 17.02 -60.43
C ASP A 626 -75.94 16.08 -61.47
N LEU A 627 -75.97 14.77 -61.20
CA LEU A 627 -76.68 13.74 -61.98
C LEU A 627 -76.24 13.66 -63.46
N THR A 628 -74.93 13.84 -63.70
CA THR A 628 -74.31 13.78 -65.03
C THR A 628 -73.73 12.41 -65.35
N THR A 629 -73.05 11.76 -64.40
CA THR A 629 -72.36 10.47 -64.61
C THR A 629 -73.19 9.33 -64.03
N ARG A 630 -73.86 8.56 -64.89
CA ARG A 630 -74.74 7.45 -64.47
C ARG A 630 -73.91 6.25 -64.02
N TRP A 631 -74.24 5.66 -62.88
CA TRP A 631 -73.61 4.43 -62.39
C TRP A 631 -74.14 3.20 -63.14
N ASN A 632 -73.23 2.29 -63.50
CA ASN A 632 -73.56 1.01 -64.10
C ASN A 632 -73.14 -0.17 -63.21
N PHE A 633 -74.11 -0.83 -62.56
CA PHE A 633 -73.85 -1.96 -61.65
C PHE A 633 -73.18 -3.18 -62.31
N ASP A 634 -73.19 -3.28 -63.64
CA ASP A 634 -72.55 -4.35 -64.39
C ASP A 634 -71.11 -4.02 -64.86
N GLN A 635 -70.62 -2.79 -64.64
CA GLN A 635 -69.34 -2.29 -65.19
C GLN A 635 -68.53 -1.38 -64.26
N ASP A 636 -69.19 -0.62 -63.37
CA ASP A 636 -68.55 0.27 -62.41
C ASP A 636 -68.27 -0.46 -61.10
N TYR A 637 -67.13 -0.15 -60.47
CA TYR A 637 -66.69 -0.76 -59.22
C TYR A 637 -66.21 0.32 -58.23
N PRO A 638 -66.57 0.23 -56.94
CA PRO A 638 -66.11 1.19 -55.95
C PRO A 638 -64.62 0.97 -55.63
N ILE A 639 -63.84 2.04 -55.81
CA ILE A 639 -62.41 2.13 -55.44
C ILE A 639 -62.18 3.06 -54.24
N SER A 640 -63.25 3.66 -53.71
CA SER A 640 -63.28 4.49 -52.51
C SER A 640 -64.67 4.45 -51.88
N GLU A 641 -64.81 5.05 -50.69
CA GLU A 641 -66.11 5.51 -50.19
C GLU A 641 -66.74 6.47 -51.20
N MET A 642 -68.06 6.38 -51.37
CA MET A 642 -68.83 7.25 -52.28
C MET A 642 -70.32 7.24 -51.95
N THR A 643 -71.04 8.22 -52.49
CA THR A 643 -72.50 8.30 -52.45
C THR A 643 -73.03 8.24 -53.88
N LEU A 644 -73.95 7.31 -54.15
CA LEU A 644 -74.71 7.26 -55.39
C LEU A 644 -76.03 8.02 -55.22
N TYR A 645 -76.37 8.85 -56.20
CA TYR A 645 -77.49 9.78 -56.17
C TYR A 645 -78.60 9.33 -57.13
N ALA A 646 -79.85 9.29 -56.66
CA ALA A 646 -81.00 8.94 -57.48
C ALA A 646 -81.40 10.09 -58.42
N LYS A 647 -81.70 9.77 -59.68
CA LYS A 647 -82.28 10.72 -60.64
C LYS A 647 -83.74 10.40 -60.92
N TRP A 648 -84.52 11.47 -61.12
CA TRP A 648 -85.98 11.44 -61.20
C TRP A 648 -86.48 12.23 -62.40
N ASN A 649 -87.30 11.59 -63.23
CA ASN A 649 -88.08 12.25 -64.28
C ASN A 649 -89.49 12.48 -63.73
N VAL A 650 -90.04 13.69 -63.83
CA VAL A 650 -91.41 13.96 -63.34
C VAL A 650 -92.43 13.21 -64.21
N LYS A 651 -93.47 12.64 -63.60
CA LYS A 651 -94.60 12.07 -64.35
C LYS A 651 -95.36 13.19 -65.05
N THR A 652 -95.90 12.91 -66.22
CA THR A 652 -96.88 13.78 -66.89
C THR A 652 -98.18 13.03 -67.11
N TYR A 653 -99.30 13.72 -67.00
CA TYR A 653 -100.63 13.16 -67.17
C TYR A 653 -101.41 13.89 -68.27
N PRO A 654 -102.26 13.19 -69.03
CA PRO A 654 -103.18 13.84 -69.94
C PRO A 654 -104.30 14.55 -69.16
N VAL A 655 -104.64 15.75 -69.60
CA VAL A 655 -105.90 16.42 -69.27
C VAL A 655 -106.75 16.44 -70.53
N THR A 656 -107.91 15.79 -70.46
CA THR A 656 -108.90 15.66 -71.54
C THR A 656 -110.05 16.62 -71.31
N PHE A 657 -110.55 17.27 -72.37
CA PHE A 657 -111.61 18.27 -72.29
C PHE A 657 -112.87 17.81 -73.03
N GLU A 658 -113.79 17.17 -72.31
CA GLU A 658 -115.03 16.65 -72.88
C GLU A 658 -116.09 17.77 -72.96
N THR A 659 -116.35 18.24 -74.19
CA THR A 659 -117.16 19.44 -74.44
C THR A 659 -118.66 19.18 -74.44
N HIS A 660 -119.10 17.92 -74.37
CA HIS A 660 -120.51 17.50 -74.34
C HIS A 660 -121.36 18.14 -75.45
N GLY A 661 -120.81 18.21 -76.67
CA GLY A 661 -121.44 18.80 -77.85
C GLY A 661 -121.11 20.27 -78.12
N GLY A 662 -120.18 20.87 -77.37
CA GLY A 662 -119.55 22.15 -77.73
C GLY A 662 -118.33 22.00 -78.64
N SER A 663 -117.79 23.13 -79.09
CA SER A 663 -116.56 23.23 -79.91
C SER A 663 -115.39 22.47 -79.28
N VAL A 664 -114.67 21.68 -80.08
CA VAL A 664 -113.53 20.85 -79.63
C VAL A 664 -112.48 21.71 -78.92
N VAL A 665 -112.08 21.27 -77.73
CA VAL A 665 -110.93 21.80 -76.97
C VAL A 665 -109.82 20.76 -77.03
N ALA A 666 -108.57 21.22 -77.20
CA ALA A 666 -107.44 20.32 -77.35
C ALA A 666 -106.98 19.77 -75.99
N ASN A 667 -106.85 18.45 -75.91
CA ASN A 667 -106.21 17.79 -74.76
C ASN A 667 -104.76 18.26 -74.61
N THR A 668 -104.27 18.31 -73.38
CA THR A 668 -102.89 18.71 -73.05
C THR A 668 -102.23 17.70 -72.10
N THR A 669 -100.93 17.82 -71.87
CA THR A 669 -100.21 17.05 -70.85
C THR A 669 -99.59 17.98 -69.82
N VAL A 670 -99.72 17.62 -68.54
CA VAL A 670 -99.30 18.44 -67.39
C VAL A 670 -98.43 17.59 -66.46
N SER A 671 -97.36 18.17 -65.91
CA SER A 671 -96.49 17.49 -64.96
C SER A 671 -97.21 17.25 -63.63
N HIS A 672 -96.92 16.14 -62.96
CA HIS A 672 -97.51 15.80 -61.66
C HIS A 672 -97.34 16.95 -60.65
N GLY A 673 -98.46 17.49 -60.16
CA GLY A 673 -98.48 18.56 -59.17
C GLY A 673 -98.52 19.97 -59.76
N GLU A 674 -98.32 20.12 -61.07
CA GLU A 674 -98.55 21.38 -61.78
C GLU A 674 -100.04 21.58 -62.09
N LYS A 675 -100.45 22.83 -62.30
CA LYS A 675 -101.82 23.17 -62.70
C LYS A 675 -101.97 23.12 -64.21
N VAL A 676 -103.16 22.74 -64.68
CA VAL A 676 -103.55 22.92 -66.08
C VAL A 676 -104.02 24.36 -66.29
N SER A 677 -103.55 25.05 -67.34
CA SER A 677 -104.08 26.37 -67.69
C SER A 677 -105.51 26.27 -68.21
N GLN A 678 -106.38 27.20 -67.83
CA GLN A 678 -107.76 27.22 -68.35
C GLN A 678 -107.75 27.37 -69.89
N PRO A 679 -108.41 26.46 -70.65
CA PRO A 679 -108.59 26.64 -72.08
C PRO A 679 -109.61 27.75 -72.35
N ASN A 680 -109.61 28.30 -73.56
CA ASN A 680 -110.70 29.17 -74.00
C ASN A 680 -112.05 28.45 -73.85
N ASP A 681 -113.05 29.14 -73.28
CA ASP A 681 -114.39 28.59 -73.07
C ASP A 681 -114.98 28.05 -74.40
N PRO A 682 -115.50 26.81 -74.43
CA PRO A 682 -116.08 26.25 -75.63
C PRO A 682 -117.41 26.95 -75.98
N THR A 683 -117.82 26.85 -77.24
CA THR A 683 -119.11 27.37 -77.73
C THR A 683 -120.05 26.24 -78.15
N ARG A 684 -121.37 26.43 -77.98
CA ARG A 684 -122.40 25.46 -78.35
C ARG A 684 -123.70 26.19 -78.71
N ASP A 685 -124.17 26.04 -79.94
CA ASP A 685 -125.34 26.77 -80.44
C ASP A 685 -126.60 26.53 -79.58
N GLY A 686 -127.22 27.61 -79.12
CA GLY A 686 -128.39 27.60 -78.22
C GLY A 686 -128.08 27.39 -76.73
N TYR A 687 -126.80 27.28 -76.33
CA TYR A 687 -126.39 27.06 -74.94
C TYR A 687 -125.29 28.03 -74.49
N ARG A 688 -125.34 28.41 -73.21
CA ARG A 688 -124.29 29.16 -72.52
C ARG A 688 -123.42 28.21 -71.68
N PHE A 689 -122.11 28.36 -71.78
CA PHE A 689 -121.14 27.66 -70.95
C PHE A 689 -121.23 28.12 -69.48
N VAL A 690 -120.95 27.21 -68.54
CA VAL A 690 -121.03 27.46 -67.09
C VAL A 690 -119.70 27.22 -66.39
N GLY A 691 -118.86 26.32 -66.90
CA GLY A 691 -117.59 25.94 -66.30
C GLY A 691 -117.19 24.50 -66.65
N TRP A 692 -115.96 24.15 -66.27
CA TRP A 692 -115.41 22.80 -66.34
C TRP A 692 -115.58 22.09 -65.00
N TYR A 693 -115.91 20.81 -65.03
CA TYR A 693 -116.18 19.98 -63.85
C TYR A 693 -115.29 18.73 -63.90
N GLU A 694 -114.83 18.23 -62.75
CA GLU A 694 -113.99 17.01 -62.68
C GLU A 694 -114.78 15.71 -62.73
N ASP A 695 -116.11 15.79 -62.61
CA ASP A 695 -117.04 14.67 -62.64
C ASP A 695 -118.08 14.77 -63.78
N GLU A 696 -118.52 13.62 -64.29
CA GLU A 696 -119.52 13.52 -65.37
C GLU A 696 -120.93 13.95 -64.92
N ASP A 697 -121.23 13.87 -63.61
CA ASP A 697 -122.47 14.39 -63.01
C ASP A 697 -122.50 15.93 -62.91
N LEU A 698 -121.38 16.60 -63.24
CA LEU A 698 -121.19 18.05 -63.25
C LEU A 698 -121.44 18.71 -61.88
N VAL A 699 -120.98 18.11 -60.79
CA VAL A 699 -121.18 18.55 -59.41
C VAL A 699 -120.00 19.40 -58.90
N VAL A 700 -118.78 18.94 -59.10
CA VAL A 700 -117.54 19.55 -58.58
C VAL A 700 -116.87 20.40 -59.67
N LEU A 701 -116.97 21.72 -59.52
CA LEU A 701 -116.34 22.68 -60.43
C LEU A 701 -114.81 22.60 -60.29
N TRP A 702 -114.11 22.42 -61.41
CA TRP A 702 -112.66 22.42 -61.44
C TRP A 702 -112.11 23.85 -61.37
N ASP A 703 -111.21 24.10 -60.41
CA ASP A 703 -110.52 25.37 -60.24
C ASP A 703 -109.11 25.30 -60.84
N PHE A 704 -108.92 25.95 -61.99
CA PHE A 704 -107.64 26.00 -62.71
C PHE A 704 -106.52 26.74 -61.94
N GLU A 705 -106.88 27.62 -60.99
CA GLU A 705 -105.94 28.37 -60.16
C GLU A 705 -105.67 27.70 -58.81
N MET A 706 -106.43 26.68 -58.40
CA MET A 706 -106.22 25.98 -57.13
C MET A 706 -105.86 24.50 -57.28
N ASN A 707 -106.40 23.78 -58.27
CA ASN A 707 -106.29 22.32 -58.36
C ASN A 707 -105.07 21.86 -59.19
N PRO A 708 -104.12 21.09 -58.61
CA PRO A 708 -103.01 20.50 -59.33
C PRO A 708 -103.36 19.15 -59.97
N VAL A 709 -102.76 18.83 -61.12
CA VAL A 709 -102.96 17.58 -61.85
C VAL A 709 -102.03 16.49 -61.28
N ASN A 710 -102.60 15.57 -60.48
CA ASN A 710 -101.84 14.49 -59.82
C ASN A 710 -102.02 13.11 -60.46
N GLU A 711 -102.99 12.97 -61.38
CA GLU A 711 -103.24 11.79 -62.20
C GLU A 711 -103.92 12.18 -63.54
N ALA A 712 -104.31 11.20 -64.36
CA ALA A 712 -105.00 11.46 -65.62
C ALA A 712 -106.41 12.01 -65.36
N LEU A 713 -106.71 13.17 -65.94
CA LEU A 713 -107.90 13.97 -65.63
C LEU A 713 -108.78 14.15 -66.88
N THR A 714 -110.09 14.03 -66.71
CA THR A 714 -111.07 14.46 -67.71
C THR A 714 -111.90 15.58 -67.11
N LEU A 715 -112.05 16.68 -67.85
CA LEU A 715 -112.84 17.84 -67.47
C LEU A 715 -114.08 17.94 -68.37
N HIS A 716 -115.25 18.02 -67.76
CA HIS A 716 -116.56 17.93 -68.38
C HIS A 716 -117.21 19.32 -68.46
N ALA A 717 -117.61 19.75 -69.67
CA ALA A 717 -118.20 21.07 -69.91
C ALA A 717 -119.69 21.15 -69.53
N LYS A 718 -120.06 22.09 -68.65
CA LYS A 718 -121.45 22.32 -68.24
C LYS A 718 -122.15 23.42 -69.04
N TRP A 719 -123.42 23.17 -69.38
CA TRP A 719 -124.22 23.98 -70.31
C TRP A 719 -125.62 24.30 -69.78
N VAL A 720 -126.16 25.47 -70.14
CA VAL A 720 -127.57 25.85 -69.91
C VAL A 720 -128.17 26.50 -71.17
N LEU A 721 -129.48 26.31 -71.42
CA LEU A 721 -130.17 26.88 -72.60
C LEU A 721 -130.21 28.41 -72.58
N ALA A 722 -130.17 29.03 -73.77
CA ALA A 722 -130.11 30.48 -73.93
C ALA A 722 -131.47 31.19 -73.88
N ASP A 723 -132.52 30.63 -74.50
CA ASP A 723 -133.72 31.40 -74.87
C ASP A 723 -134.86 31.31 -73.84
N SER A 724 -134.80 32.13 -72.78
CA SER A 724 -135.99 32.44 -71.95
C SER A 724 -135.90 33.83 -71.31
N GLU A 725 -136.46 34.85 -71.99
CA GLU A 725 -136.51 36.23 -71.50
C GLU A 725 -137.90 36.70 -71.08
N SER A 726 -138.00 37.19 -69.84
CA SER A 726 -138.87 38.27 -69.32
C SER A 726 -138.49 38.42 -67.83
N GLY A 727 -138.31 39.60 -67.23
CA GLY A 727 -138.96 40.90 -67.47
C GLY A 727 -140.03 41.08 -66.38
N SER A 728 -139.94 41.99 -65.40
CA SER A 728 -139.01 43.13 -65.24
C SER A 728 -138.92 43.61 -63.77
N THR A 729 -137.78 44.25 -63.42
CA THR A 729 -137.58 45.32 -62.38
C THR A 729 -137.92 45.11 -60.89
N ASP A 730 -137.03 45.64 -60.04
CA ASP A 730 -137.15 45.98 -58.61
C ASP A 730 -137.83 44.95 -57.68
N GLY A 731 -136.99 44.09 -57.10
CA GLY A 731 -137.26 43.41 -55.83
C GLY A 731 -136.20 43.81 -54.81
N ASP A 732 -136.62 44.50 -53.73
CA ASP A 732 -135.76 44.76 -52.58
C ASP A 732 -135.31 43.44 -51.95
N VAL A 733 -134.00 43.27 -51.77
CA VAL A 733 -133.43 42.13 -51.05
C VAL A 733 -133.12 42.49 -49.61
N ALA A 734 -133.00 41.47 -48.76
CA ALA A 734 -132.65 41.62 -47.35
C ALA A 734 -131.48 40.71 -46.98
N VAL A 735 -130.64 41.16 -46.03
CA VAL A 735 -129.61 40.32 -45.42
C VAL A 735 -129.93 40.13 -43.95
N HIS A 736 -130.20 38.87 -43.59
CA HIS A 736 -130.40 38.43 -42.22
C HIS A 736 -129.05 38.06 -41.60
N PHE A 737 -128.88 38.29 -40.30
CA PHE A 737 -127.63 38.03 -39.59
C PHE A 737 -127.86 37.03 -38.45
N ASP A 738 -127.46 35.78 -38.66
CA ASP A 738 -127.47 34.76 -37.62
C ASP A 738 -126.15 34.81 -36.84
N SER A 739 -126.22 35.37 -35.63
CA SER A 739 -125.09 35.48 -34.71
C SER A 739 -124.55 34.14 -34.18
N ASN A 740 -125.15 33.00 -34.53
CA ASN A 740 -124.73 31.66 -34.08
C ASN A 740 -124.52 31.58 -32.55
N GLY A 741 -125.45 32.17 -31.79
CA GLY A 741 -125.39 32.22 -30.32
C GLY A 741 -124.59 33.39 -29.73
N GLY A 742 -124.25 34.42 -30.52
CA GLY A 742 -123.82 35.72 -30.01
C GLY A 742 -124.98 36.70 -29.80
N SER A 743 -124.67 37.97 -29.54
CA SER A 743 -125.65 39.06 -29.47
C SER A 743 -126.39 39.26 -30.80
N ALA A 744 -127.70 39.54 -30.75
CA ALA A 744 -128.52 39.75 -31.94
C ALA A 744 -128.06 40.94 -32.80
N VAL A 745 -128.11 40.77 -34.12
CA VAL A 745 -127.68 41.76 -35.12
C VAL A 745 -128.88 42.12 -36.02
N PRO A 746 -129.18 43.41 -36.26
CA PRO A 746 -130.34 43.80 -37.07
C PRO A 746 -130.22 43.38 -38.55
N THR A 747 -131.29 42.77 -39.08
CA THR A 747 -131.48 42.56 -40.51
C THR A 747 -131.42 43.88 -41.29
N GLN A 748 -130.70 43.90 -42.41
CA GLN A 748 -130.74 45.01 -43.37
C GLN A 748 -131.79 44.71 -44.46
N THR A 749 -132.62 45.70 -44.81
CA THR A 749 -133.71 45.60 -45.80
C THR A 749 -133.69 46.81 -46.75
N GLY A 750 -134.45 46.75 -47.87
CA GLY A 750 -134.47 47.82 -48.87
C GLY A 750 -133.19 47.90 -49.71
N LEU A 751 -132.51 46.76 -49.86
CA LEU A 751 -131.23 46.66 -50.56
C LEU A 751 -131.47 46.35 -52.04
N LYS A 752 -130.68 46.95 -52.94
CA LYS A 752 -130.73 46.61 -54.36
C LYS A 752 -129.82 45.41 -54.67
N LYS A 753 -130.31 44.50 -55.51
CA LYS A 753 -129.55 43.34 -56.00
C LYS A 753 -128.23 43.79 -56.64
N ASN A 754 -127.17 43.02 -56.39
CA ASN A 754 -125.78 43.28 -56.82
C ASN A 754 -125.15 44.56 -56.21
N THR A 755 -125.60 44.99 -55.02
CA THR A 755 -124.91 46.03 -54.24
C THR A 755 -124.15 45.44 -53.04
N ARG A 756 -123.06 46.10 -52.62
CA ARG A 756 -122.39 45.82 -51.35
C ARG A 756 -123.23 46.39 -50.20
N ILE A 757 -123.22 45.71 -49.06
CA ILE A 757 -123.84 46.16 -47.81
C ILE A 757 -122.79 46.69 -46.83
N PRO A 758 -123.11 47.68 -45.98
CA PRO A 758 -122.25 48.05 -44.87
C PRO A 758 -122.14 46.89 -43.86
N GLN A 759 -120.94 46.66 -43.32
CA GLN A 759 -120.72 45.72 -42.23
C GLN A 759 -121.51 46.16 -40.99
N PRO A 760 -122.32 45.29 -40.36
CA PRO A 760 -122.94 45.59 -39.07
C PRO A 760 -121.89 45.57 -37.95
N ASN A 761 -122.19 46.15 -36.80
CA ASN A 761 -121.36 45.98 -35.61
C ASN A 761 -121.18 44.49 -35.27
N ASP A 762 -119.95 44.07 -35.05
CA ASP A 762 -119.62 42.67 -34.78
C ASP A 762 -120.32 42.16 -33.50
N PRO A 763 -120.99 40.99 -33.56
CA PRO A 763 -121.68 40.42 -32.42
C PRO A 763 -120.69 40.06 -31.31
N GLN A 764 -121.18 39.94 -30.08
CA GLN A 764 -120.39 39.56 -28.91
C GLN A 764 -120.86 38.22 -28.34
N ARG A 765 -119.92 37.39 -27.86
CA ARG A 765 -120.19 36.08 -27.24
C ARG A 765 -119.09 35.73 -26.23
N ASP A 766 -119.46 35.60 -24.96
CA ASP A 766 -118.50 35.38 -23.88
C ASP A 766 -117.67 34.10 -24.08
N GLY A 767 -116.34 34.23 -23.93
CA GLY A 767 -115.37 33.13 -24.09
C GLY A 767 -114.90 32.86 -25.52
N TYR A 768 -115.43 33.56 -26.53
CA TYR A 768 -115.08 33.37 -27.93
C TYR A 768 -114.61 34.68 -28.59
N THR A 769 -113.71 34.58 -29.57
CA THR A 769 -113.39 35.64 -30.51
C THR A 769 -114.27 35.50 -31.76
N PHE A 770 -114.86 36.60 -32.23
CA PHE A 770 -115.55 36.65 -33.52
C PHE A 770 -114.53 36.56 -34.67
N GLU A 771 -114.76 35.68 -35.64
CA GLU A 771 -113.87 35.46 -36.80
C GLU A 771 -114.44 36.00 -38.13
N GLY A 772 -115.62 36.61 -38.11
CA GLY A 772 -116.27 37.16 -39.29
C GLY A 772 -117.59 36.48 -39.66
N TRP A 773 -118.17 36.98 -40.75
CA TRP A 773 -119.44 36.52 -41.31
C TRP A 773 -119.20 35.52 -42.46
N TYR A 774 -120.09 34.54 -42.62
CA TYR A 774 -119.98 33.45 -43.58
C TYR A 774 -121.29 33.23 -44.33
N THR A 775 -121.22 32.78 -45.58
CA THR A 775 -122.41 32.54 -46.45
C THR A 775 -123.06 31.18 -46.23
N ASP A 776 -122.37 30.26 -45.55
CA ASP A 776 -122.78 28.88 -45.32
C ASP A 776 -122.85 28.55 -43.81
N THR A 777 -123.80 27.70 -43.42
CA THR A 777 -123.94 27.21 -42.03
C THR A 777 -122.76 26.35 -41.57
N THR A 778 -121.94 25.84 -42.50
CA THR A 778 -120.69 25.12 -42.24
C THR A 778 -119.47 26.04 -42.02
N LEU A 779 -119.63 27.36 -42.13
CA LEU A 779 -118.61 28.38 -41.81
C LEU A 779 -117.28 28.20 -42.58
N THR A 780 -117.41 27.87 -43.88
CA THR A 780 -116.30 27.64 -44.82
C THR A 780 -116.06 28.78 -45.81
N ARG A 781 -117.12 29.48 -46.25
CA ARG A 781 -117.09 30.56 -47.24
C ARG A 781 -117.29 31.93 -46.58
N PRO A 782 -116.20 32.64 -46.21
CA PRO A 782 -116.30 33.94 -45.56
C PRO A 782 -116.94 34.98 -46.49
N TRP A 783 -117.65 35.93 -45.90
CA TRP A 783 -118.22 37.08 -46.58
C TRP A 783 -117.37 38.33 -46.31
N ASN A 784 -116.99 39.04 -47.36
CA ASN A 784 -116.16 40.23 -47.33
C ASN A 784 -116.94 41.46 -47.83
N PHE A 785 -117.31 42.34 -46.91
CA PHE A 785 -118.13 43.54 -47.17
C PHE A 785 -117.50 44.55 -48.14
N ASP A 786 -116.18 44.51 -48.35
CA ASP A 786 -115.49 45.40 -49.30
C ASP A 786 -115.63 44.94 -50.77
N VAL A 787 -115.96 43.67 -51.04
CA VAL A 787 -116.03 43.12 -52.40
C VAL A 787 -117.33 42.38 -52.73
N ASP A 788 -117.93 41.69 -51.77
CA ASP A 788 -119.09 40.82 -52.02
C ASP A 788 -120.40 41.61 -52.15
N THR A 789 -121.25 41.19 -53.09
CA THR A 789 -122.52 41.88 -53.38
C THR A 789 -123.73 40.98 -53.20
N VAL A 790 -124.84 41.55 -52.73
CA VAL A 790 -126.03 40.78 -52.36
C VAL A 790 -126.84 40.44 -53.61
N HIS A 791 -126.72 39.20 -54.10
CA HIS A 791 -127.38 38.74 -55.33
C HIS A 791 -128.85 38.31 -55.14
N GLN A 792 -129.29 38.07 -53.90
CA GLN A 792 -130.65 37.72 -53.49
C GLN A 792 -130.82 37.91 -51.98
N THR A 793 -132.04 37.81 -51.46
CA THR A 793 -132.25 37.72 -49.99
C THR A 793 -131.52 36.50 -49.43
N MET A 794 -130.74 36.70 -48.36
CA MET A 794 -129.83 35.68 -47.80
C MET A 794 -129.60 35.88 -46.30
N THR A 795 -129.03 34.87 -45.66
CA THR A 795 -128.57 34.91 -44.27
C THR A 795 -127.05 34.79 -44.23
N LEU A 796 -126.39 35.63 -43.44
CA LEU A 796 -124.97 35.50 -43.08
C LEU A 796 -124.84 34.95 -41.66
N TYR A 797 -123.89 34.04 -41.47
CA TYR A 797 -123.67 33.27 -40.24
C TYR A 797 -122.37 33.68 -39.55
N ALA A 798 -122.40 33.95 -38.25
CA ALA A 798 -121.22 34.35 -37.48
C ALA A 798 -120.30 33.14 -37.16
N LYS A 799 -118.98 33.32 -37.30
CA LYS A 799 -117.97 32.34 -36.87
C LYS A 799 -117.30 32.75 -35.56
N TRP A 800 -116.99 31.74 -34.74
CA TRP A 800 -116.51 31.89 -33.37
C TRP A 800 -115.33 30.96 -33.08
N ARG A 801 -114.24 31.50 -32.54
CA ARG A 801 -113.07 30.73 -32.07
C ARG A 801 -112.97 30.78 -30.55
N ALA A 802 -112.89 29.62 -29.90
CA ALA A 802 -112.62 29.53 -28.45
C ALA A 802 -111.19 29.99 -28.13
N VAL A 803 -110.98 30.59 -26.96
CA VAL A 803 -109.67 31.15 -26.55
C VAL A 803 -109.07 30.30 -25.43
N ASP A 804 -108.36 29.24 -25.80
CA ASP A 804 -107.72 28.28 -24.88
C ASP A 804 -106.18 28.36 -24.88
N LYS A 805 -105.56 27.71 -23.89
CA LYS A 805 -104.19 28.02 -23.40
C LYS A 805 -103.06 27.09 -23.92
N VAL A 806 -101.84 27.61 -23.81
CA VAL A 806 -100.57 27.07 -24.35
C VAL A 806 -99.93 25.99 -23.46
N SER A 807 -99.08 25.13 -24.05
CA SER A 807 -97.99 24.41 -23.35
C SER A 807 -96.74 24.22 -24.24
N ASP A 808 -95.55 24.46 -23.69
CA ASP A 808 -94.22 24.47 -24.36
C ASP A 808 -93.52 23.10 -24.48
N ALA A 809 -92.46 23.03 -25.32
CA ALA A 809 -91.10 22.65 -24.88
C ALA A 809 -90.03 22.69 -26.00
N THR A 810 -88.90 23.40 -25.82
CA THR A 810 -87.64 23.24 -26.61
C THR A 810 -86.44 23.86 -25.87
N ALA A 811 -85.24 23.25 -25.89
CA ALA A 811 -84.00 23.82 -25.31
C ALA A 811 -82.68 23.19 -25.85
N PRO A 812 -81.62 23.97 -26.18
CA PRO A 812 -80.31 23.45 -26.64
C PRO A 812 -79.02 24.07 -25.99
N GLN A 813 -77.84 23.64 -26.47
CA GLN A 813 -76.53 24.37 -26.55
C GLN A 813 -75.49 24.38 -25.36
N PRO A 814 -74.18 24.78 -25.58
CA PRO A 814 -73.01 24.11 -24.96
C PRO A 814 -71.77 24.99 -24.52
N THR A 815 -70.60 24.34 -24.32
CA THR A 815 -69.16 24.80 -24.50
C THR A 815 -68.36 25.70 -23.50
N LEU A 816 -67.14 25.21 -23.13
CA LEU A 816 -65.82 25.91 -22.91
C LEU A 816 -65.65 26.92 -21.73
N PRO A 817 -64.45 27.48 -21.35
CA PRO A 817 -63.05 27.36 -21.87
C PRO A 817 -61.83 27.25 -20.86
N ALA A 818 -60.67 26.82 -21.38
CA ALA A 818 -59.21 27.20 -21.22
C ALA A 818 -58.47 27.79 -19.96
N ALA A 819 -57.14 27.50 -19.91
CA ALA A 819 -55.95 28.21 -19.33
C ALA A 819 -55.68 28.24 -17.79
N GLY A 820 -54.43 28.42 -17.25
CA GLY A 820 -53.07 28.34 -17.84
C GLY A 820 -51.87 28.92 -17.00
N VAL A 821 -50.71 28.22 -16.99
CA VAL A 821 -49.27 28.67 -16.82
C VAL A 821 -48.68 29.19 -15.46
N HIS A 822 -47.37 28.93 -15.27
CA HIS A 822 -46.43 29.16 -14.13
C HIS A 822 -46.12 30.63 -13.72
N PRO A 823 -45.36 30.84 -12.61
CA PRO A 823 -43.95 31.30 -12.76
C PRO A 823 -42.90 30.64 -11.81
N THR A 824 -41.66 31.15 -11.79
CA THR A 824 -40.40 30.59 -11.22
C THR A 824 -39.73 31.48 -10.15
N TYR A 825 -38.69 30.98 -9.44
CA TYR A 825 -37.44 31.64 -8.93
C TYR A 825 -36.67 30.58 -8.08
N GLN A 826 -35.37 30.25 -8.11
CA GLN A 826 -34.04 30.85 -8.37
C GLN A 826 -33.21 31.34 -7.13
N PHE A 827 -32.07 30.65 -6.93
CA PHE A 827 -30.68 31.18 -6.74
C PHE A 827 -29.95 31.29 -5.36
N VAL A 828 -28.63 31.00 -5.44
CA VAL A 828 -27.44 31.26 -4.56
C VAL A 828 -27.21 30.54 -3.21
N ALA A 829 -26.35 29.52 -3.30
CA ALA A 829 -25.16 29.15 -2.50
C ALA A 829 -24.75 29.79 -1.14
N GLY A 830 -24.09 28.96 -0.32
CA GLY A 830 -23.14 29.33 0.75
C GLY A 830 -22.23 28.13 1.10
N LEU A 831 -20.91 28.33 1.23
CA LEU A 831 -19.90 27.26 1.30
C LEU A 831 -18.83 27.55 2.39
N VAL A 832 -18.11 26.51 2.82
CA VAL A 832 -16.79 26.49 3.55
C VAL A 832 -16.80 25.92 5.00
N LEU A 833 -16.29 24.68 5.08
CA LEU A 833 -15.43 24.06 6.12
C LEU A 833 -15.60 24.35 7.63
N VAL A 834 -15.73 23.26 8.40
CA VAL A 834 -14.75 22.86 9.43
C VAL A 834 -14.49 21.34 9.30
N VAL A 835 -13.29 20.88 9.65
CA VAL A 835 -12.84 19.48 9.58
C VAL A 835 -12.77 18.84 10.97
N VAL A 836 -13.14 17.57 11.09
CA VAL A 836 -12.45 16.47 11.84
C VAL A 836 -13.42 15.29 12.00
N GLY A 837 -13.03 14.10 11.50
CA GLY A 837 -13.79 12.87 11.71
C GLY A 837 -13.32 11.71 10.82
N ILE A 838 -12.91 10.62 11.46
CA ILE A 838 -12.65 9.29 10.86
C ILE A 838 -11.55 9.24 9.78
N THR A 839 -10.34 8.99 10.24
CA THR A 839 -9.24 8.39 9.46
C THR A 839 -9.52 6.92 9.11
N LEU A 840 -8.75 6.38 8.16
CA LEU A 840 -8.59 4.95 7.79
C LEU A 840 -9.67 4.33 6.88
N LEU A 841 -9.47 4.43 5.57
CA LEU A 841 -9.92 3.37 4.66
C LEU A 841 -8.96 3.16 3.45
N GLN A 842 -8.08 2.18 3.63
CA GLN A 842 -7.46 1.31 2.61
C GLN A 842 -6.80 1.94 1.37
N GLU A 843 -5.52 2.29 1.50
CA GLU A 843 -4.58 2.12 0.39
C GLU A 843 -4.12 0.65 0.33
N ALA A 844 -4.75 -0.16 -0.53
CA ALA A 844 -4.57 -1.62 -0.54
C ALA A 844 -4.59 -2.22 -1.96
N ARG A 845 -3.66 -1.79 -2.84
CA ARG A 845 -3.66 -2.22 -4.27
C ARG A 845 -2.32 -2.67 -4.84
N LYS A 846 -1.62 -3.60 -4.16
CA LYS A 846 -0.65 -4.51 -4.82
C LYS A 846 -0.34 -5.76 -3.97
N ARG A 847 0.05 -6.84 -4.67
CA ARG A 847 0.50 -8.16 -4.16
C ARG A 847 -0.57 -9.10 -3.56
N ARG A 848 -1.26 -9.84 -4.43
CA ARG A 848 -1.50 -11.29 -4.25
C ARG A 848 -1.56 -11.98 -5.61
N ASN A 849 -0.64 -12.90 -5.85
CA ASN A 849 -0.78 -14.10 -6.68
C ASN A 849 0.50 -14.93 -6.53
N VAL A 850 0.49 -15.83 -5.56
CA VAL A 850 1.40 -16.96 -5.35
C VAL A 850 0.51 -18.06 -4.77
N ASN A 851 0.66 -19.30 -5.24
CA ASN A 851 -0.17 -20.46 -4.92
C ASN A 851 -1.63 -20.37 -5.41
N ARG A 852 -1.85 -20.58 -6.70
CA ARG A 852 -2.32 -21.90 -7.13
C ARG A 852 -1.78 -22.26 -8.51
#